data_AF-A0A017TAZ3-F1
#
_entry.id   AF-A0A017TAZ3-F1
#
_cell.length_a   1.000
_cell.length_b   1.000
_cell.length_c   1.000
_cell.angle_alpha   90.00
_cell.angle_beta   90.00
_cell.angle_gamma   90.00
#
_symmetry.space_group_name_H-M   'P 1'
#
loop_
_entity.id
_entity.type
_entity.pdbx_description
1 polymer ?
#
loop_
_entity_poly.entity_id
_entity_poly.type
_entity_poly.pdbx_seq_one_letter_code
_entity_poly.pdbx_strand_id
1 'polypeptide(L)'
;MAGDVTETEDAKLRGIASAGCEVLERVALDLPGLPARVDRASLAAALSPALEALRHLSRSSIDSAGHLDLLRAAAEALEQAQEALVAAEPSDHPARLAERVGEVRAAVVATLDPTLARILERHREMRQGRPGAGEGPAAGVSSAARAAGAGATGAGAAGAGAAWGPGSPALPVLASGAFQVSLGVPRLFTLERVALPGLLPVTRTVAGSRRQARGGAGDEGDEGDEGDEGDEGDEGDEGDEGDEGDEDGNGDADGAGDDAHAGDGEGGDAGATGGAARGAAAGGGGEARPGKSRGEEAESNDAWEPTLEQEIDATSRAEVELPREEAELHGLRRIAQDVIEEIGVLGLLVSPDELPVSWAPPVAWAIGVEGFEGRLLKDLDALVALGTPFGPKEQEAQLDVLQLLLAQTGDAMAPDPAREFARAFVLGCFAGEDTAREAVHSLRRSHPVTYEAQAAALARAPHPGLAPRLAGLCTEGSPGLLRVALEVLRRRREASLDVVAPLLAHPAPAVRAAAARCLAAIVPAGGPLRLLEAHAEVEEDEAALAATAESLVVLGSPAGLRVARQLLTESLTVAEGFPAATRADLLRLLGVAGERADRELLLRALEGSLEGAPDATPGAGYAGALGVHAARAIGWHGDATLVPALLAALDQSARSAVAAGQGSAVAGALHRITGLGLPPKDDQTRSVFAVEPPVDPAVWRRLWQQHQEKFAEPRRYRFGAPFSPAATLAEAEASDVSTVARRSVLLELAVLSRGASRLEPHDWVARQRAELGALAEQFRQAPAYPAGRWAGARAP
;
A
#
# COMPACT_ATOMS: atom_id res chain seq x y z
N MET A 1 25.00 -17.15 16.85
CA MET A 1 25.70 -17.77 15.72
C MET A 1 24.75 -18.67 14.93
N ALA A 2 24.23 -19.81 15.43
CA ALA A 2 23.34 -20.68 14.64
C ALA A 2 21.97 -20.06 14.29
N GLY A 3 21.36 -19.26 15.18
CA GLY A 3 20.05 -18.63 14.92
C GLY A 3 20.04 -17.48 13.90
N ASP A 4 21.21 -16.87 13.63
CA ASP A 4 21.34 -15.72 12.72
C ASP A 4 21.40 -16.18 11.24
N VAL A 5 21.97 -17.37 11.02
CA VAL A 5 22.06 -18.02 9.71
C VAL A 5 20.71 -18.60 9.28
N THR A 6 19.84 -19.00 10.22
CA THR A 6 18.47 -19.48 9.93
C THR A 6 17.55 -18.38 9.44
N GLU A 7 17.62 -17.22 10.07
CA GLU A 7 16.75 -16.09 9.72
C GLU A 7 17.09 -15.52 8.34
N THR A 8 18.38 -15.50 7.97
CA THR A 8 18.85 -14.98 6.68
C THR A 8 18.42 -15.85 5.49
N GLU A 9 18.44 -17.18 5.63
CA GLU A 9 18.05 -18.08 4.54
C GLU A 9 16.53 -18.22 4.41
N ASP A 10 15.78 -18.20 5.52
CA ASP A 10 14.31 -18.10 5.50
C ASP A 10 13.87 -16.82 4.79
N ALA A 11 14.54 -15.69 5.07
CA ALA A 11 14.28 -14.43 4.37
C ALA A 11 14.58 -14.54 2.87
N LYS A 12 15.69 -15.20 2.48
CA LYS A 12 16.05 -15.42 1.08
C LYS A 12 15.02 -16.29 0.34
N LEU A 13 14.56 -17.38 0.95
CA LEU A 13 13.53 -18.26 0.40
C LEU A 13 12.19 -17.53 0.24
N ARG A 14 11.75 -16.79 1.27
CA ARG A 14 10.54 -15.96 1.19
C ARG A 14 10.65 -14.91 0.09
N GLY A 15 11.82 -14.30 -0.08
CA GLY A 15 12.11 -13.37 -1.17
C GLY A 15 11.96 -14.01 -2.55
N ILE A 16 12.54 -15.20 -2.76
CA ILE A 16 12.42 -15.96 -4.02
C ILE A 16 10.96 -16.35 -4.28
N ALA A 17 10.25 -16.85 -3.26
CA ALA A 17 8.85 -17.25 -3.38
C ALA A 17 7.92 -16.08 -3.70
N SER A 18 8.15 -14.92 -3.06
CA SER A 18 7.41 -13.68 -3.34
C SER A 18 7.67 -13.18 -4.77
N ALA A 19 8.94 -13.08 -5.17
CA ALA A 19 9.30 -12.68 -6.53
C ALA A 19 8.73 -13.64 -7.58
N GLY A 20 8.73 -14.95 -7.30
CA GLY A 20 8.11 -15.96 -8.14
C GLY A 20 6.60 -15.76 -8.28
N CYS A 21 5.89 -15.47 -7.19
CA CYS A 21 4.45 -15.16 -7.23
C CYS A 21 4.17 -13.97 -8.15
N GLU A 22 4.92 -12.87 -8.01
CA GLU A 22 4.74 -11.67 -8.83
C GLU A 22 4.95 -11.96 -10.32
N VAL A 23 5.97 -12.74 -10.68
CA VAL A 23 6.23 -13.13 -12.07
C VAL A 23 5.06 -13.95 -12.61
N LEU A 24 4.59 -14.95 -11.87
CA LEU A 24 3.48 -15.81 -12.30
C LEU A 24 2.14 -15.08 -12.36
N GLU A 25 1.88 -14.14 -11.45
CA GLU A 25 0.68 -13.30 -11.49
C GLU A 25 0.69 -12.41 -12.74
N ARG A 26 1.84 -11.84 -13.12
CA ARG A 26 1.96 -11.10 -14.40
C ARG A 26 1.74 -12.01 -15.61
N VAL A 27 2.31 -13.22 -15.62
CA VAL A 27 2.06 -14.20 -16.69
C VAL A 27 0.57 -14.55 -16.78
N ALA A 28 -0.11 -14.70 -15.63
CA ALA A 28 -1.54 -14.97 -15.57
C ALA A 28 -2.39 -13.80 -16.11
N LEU A 29 -1.99 -12.56 -15.84
CA LEU A 29 -2.63 -11.35 -16.37
C LEU A 29 -2.45 -11.21 -17.90
N ASP A 30 -1.33 -11.70 -18.44
CA ASP A 30 -1.03 -11.67 -19.88
C ASP A 30 -1.76 -12.78 -20.68
N LEU A 31 -2.33 -13.80 -20.00
CA LEU A 31 -3.02 -14.93 -20.64
C LEU A 31 -4.07 -14.53 -21.71
N PRO A 32 -4.93 -13.50 -21.51
CA PRO A 32 -5.91 -13.10 -22.51
C PRO A 32 -5.27 -12.54 -23.79
N GLY A 33 -4.07 -11.95 -23.67
CA GLY A 33 -3.29 -11.37 -24.77
C GLY A 33 -2.49 -12.39 -25.58
N LEU A 34 -2.36 -13.64 -25.09
CA LEU A 34 -1.64 -14.69 -25.80
C LEU A 34 -2.36 -15.09 -27.10
N PRO A 35 -1.63 -15.43 -28.18
CA PRO A 35 -2.24 -15.92 -29.41
C PRO A 35 -3.23 -17.07 -29.16
N ALA A 36 -4.35 -17.13 -29.89
CA ALA A 36 -5.41 -18.14 -29.69
C ALA A 36 -4.93 -19.61 -29.83
N ARG A 37 -3.77 -19.82 -30.45
CA ARG A 37 -3.08 -21.11 -30.56
C ARG A 37 -2.44 -21.60 -29.27
N VAL A 38 -2.20 -20.72 -28.30
CA VAL A 38 -1.74 -21.10 -26.97
C VAL A 38 -2.94 -21.70 -26.23
N ASP A 39 -2.80 -22.92 -25.73
CA ASP A 39 -3.82 -23.50 -24.86
C ASP A 39 -3.81 -22.79 -23.50
N ARG A 40 -4.53 -21.67 -23.44
CA ARG A 40 -4.65 -20.83 -22.25
C ARG A 40 -5.24 -21.59 -21.07
N ALA A 41 -6.08 -22.60 -21.32
CA ALA A 41 -6.68 -23.40 -20.26
C ALA A 41 -5.65 -24.32 -19.62
N SER A 42 -4.83 -25.00 -20.43
CA SER A 42 -3.71 -25.81 -19.94
C SER A 42 -2.66 -24.96 -19.22
N LEU A 43 -2.34 -23.77 -19.75
CA LEU A 43 -1.40 -22.87 -19.10
C LEU A 43 -1.94 -22.32 -17.76
N ALA A 44 -3.22 -21.93 -17.70
CA ALA A 44 -3.86 -21.53 -16.45
C ALA A 44 -3.90 -22.68 -15.41
N ALA A 45 -4.17 -23.90 -15.87
CA ALA A 45 -4.16 -25.10 -15.03
C ALA A 45 -2.76 -25.42 -14.48
N ALA A 46 -1.69 -25.13 -15.21
CA ALA A 46 -0.31 -25.28 -14.74
C ALA A 46 0.13 -24.15 -13.80
N LEU A 47 -0.30 -22.91 -14.06
CA LEU A 47 0.05 -21.73 -13.24
C LEU A 47 -0.61 -21.73 -11.86
N SER A 48 -1.84 -22.25 -11.74
CA SER A 48 -2.58 -22.20 -10.47
C SER A 48 -1.89 -22.98 -9.33
N PRO A 49 -1.46 -24.25 -9.51
CA PRO A 49 -0.72 -24.97 -8.47
C PRO A 49 0.64 -24.33 -8.14
N ALA A 50 1.32 -23.76 -9.14
CA ALA A 50 2.59 -23.06 -8.92
C ALA A 50 2.41 -21.83 -8.02
N LEU A 51 1.39 -21.01 -8.30
CA LEU A 51 1.05 -19.84 -7.48
C LEU A 51 0.67 -20.22 -6.05
N GLU A 52 -0.13 -21.27 -5.88
CA GLU A 52 -0.51 -21.76 -4.56
C GLU A 52 0.71 -22.25 -3.76
N ALA A 53 1.58 -23.04 -4.37
CA ALA A 53 2.80 -23.53 -3.75
C ALA A 53 3.75 -22.38 -3.36
N LEU A 54 3.95 -21.39 -4.24
CA LEU A 54 4.81 -20.23 -3.95
C LEU A 54 4.22 -19.32 -2.86
N ARG A 55 2.90 -19.10 -2.83
CA ARG A 55 2.23 -18.36 -1.75
C ARG A 55 2.33 -19.07 -0.41
N HIS A 56 2.25 -20.40 -0.42
CA HIS A 56 2.46 -21.17 0.80
C HIS A 56 3.93 -21.07 1.25
N LEU A 57 4.88 -21.17 0.33
CA LEU A 57 6.31 -21.03 0.62
C LEU A 57 6.65 -19.67 1.21
N SER A 58 6.07 -18.58 0.69
CA SER A 58 6.33 -17.21 1.18
C SER A 58 5.82 -16.98 2.61
N ARG A 59 4.85 -17.79 3.08
CA ARG A 59 4.28 -17.71 4.43
C ARG A 59 4.85 -18.77 5.39
N SER A 60 5.40 -19.86 4.87
CA SER A 60 5.91 -20.97 5.68
C SER A 60 7.36 -20.75 6.15
N SER A 61 7.71 -21.29 7.31
CA SER A 61 9.12 -21.46 7.70
C SER A 61 9.70 -22.71 7.05
N ILE A 62 11.01 -22.69 6.77
CA ILE A 62 11.77 -23.83 6.22
C ILE A 62 11.66 -25.09 7.10
N ASP A 63 11.30 -24.91 8.36
CA ASP A 63 11.16 -25.96 9.36
C ASP A 63 9.88 -26.80 9.24
N SER A 64 8.95 -26.41 8.37
CA SER A 64 7.72 -27.18 8.18
C SER A 64 7.99 -28.47 7.42
N ALA A 65 7.47 -29.61 7.92
CA ALA A 65 7.69 -30.93 7.33
C ALA A 65 7.21 -31.07 5.87
N GLY A 66 6.40 -30.12 5.37
CA GLY A 66 5.95 -30.05 3.97
C GLY A 66 6.73 -29.08 3.08
N HIS A 67 7.74 -28.37 3.60
CA HIS A 67 8.42 -27.31 2.83
C HIS A 67 9.14 -27.83 1.57
N LEU A 68 9.76 -29.00 1.65
CA LEU A 68 10.40 -29.64 0.50
C LEU A 68 9.40 -30.11 -0.55
N ASP A 69 8.24 -30.62 -0.11
CA ASP A 69 7.19 -31.06 -1.02
C ASP A 69 6.58 -29.87 -1.76
N LEU A 70 6.41 -28.73 -1.08
CA LEU A 70 5.98 -27.47 -1.69
C LEU A 70 7.00 -26.92 -2.69
N LEU A 71 8.31 -26.96 -2.38
CA LEU A 71 9.35 -26.54 -3.32
C LEU A 71 9.38 -27.42 -4.58
N ARG A 72 9.21 -28.74 -4.43
CA ARG A 72 9.13 -29.68 -5.56
C ARG A 72 7.87 -29.46 -6.39
N ALA A 73 6.71 -29.33 -5.73
CA ALA A 73 5.46 -29.04 -6.41
C ALA A 73 5.51 -27.71 -7.19
N ALA A 74 6.11 -26.67 -6.60
CA ALA A 74 6.35 -25.40 -7.29
C ALA A 74 7.26 -25.57 -8.51
N ALA A 75 8.38 -26.29 -8.38
CA ALA A 75 9.32 -26.53 -9.47
C ALA A 75 8.69 -27.33 -10.62
N GLU A 76 7.93 -28.38 -10.33
CA GLU A 76 7.23 -29.20 -11.31
C GLU A 76 6.14 -28.40 -12.05
N ALA A 77 5.35 -27.60 -11.33
CA ALA A 77 4.32 -26.77 -11.93
C ALA A 77 4.91 -25.64 -12.81
N LEU A 78 6.03 -25.04 -12.37
CA LEU A 78 6.78 -24.06 -13.16
C LEU A 78 7.37 -24.67 -14.44
N GLU A 79 7.85 -25.90 -14.39
CA GLU A 79 8.34 -26.63 -15.57
C GLU A 79 7.23 -26.87 -16.58
N GLN A 80 6.05 -27.33 -16.13
CA GLN A 80 4.89 -27.52 -17.00
C GLN A 80 4.43 -26.21 -17.65
N ALA A 81 4.42 -25.11 -16.88
CA ALA A 81 4.09 -23.79 -17.42
C ALA A 81 5.12 -23.31 -18.45
N GLN A 82 6.41 -23.52 -18.20
CA GLN A 82 7.49 -23.19 -19.13
C GLN A 82 7.39 -24.01 -20.42
N GLU A 83 7.18 -25.32 -20.33
CA GLU A 83 7.02 -26.21 -21.49
C GLU A 83 5.81 -25.81 -22.34
N ALA A 84 4.68 -25.47 -21.72
CA ALA A 84 3.49 -25.00 -22.41
C ALA A 84 3.73 -23.68 -23.17
N LEU A 85 4.53 -22.77 -22.59
CA LEU A 85 4.90 -21.51 -23.25
C LEU A 85 5.93 -21.71 -24.38
N VAL A 86 6.87 -22.64 -24.24
CA VAL A 86 7.86 -22.98 -25.29
C VAL A 86 7.21 -23.73 -26.46
N ALA A 87 6.23 -24.59 -26.18
CA ALA A 87 5.48 -25.31 -27.21
C ALA A 87 4.62 -24.38 -28.09
N ALA A 88 4.31 -23.18 -27.61
CA ALA A 88 3.69 -22.15 -28.44
C ALA A 88 4.71 -21.62 -29.47
N GLU A 89 4.35 -21.67 -30.77
CA GLU A 89 5.19 -21.21 -31.88
C GLU A 89 5.91 -19.86 -31.61
N PRO A 90 7.12 -19.68 -32.17
CA PRO A 90 8.03 -18.59 -31.83
C PRO A 90 7.42 -17.25 -32.21
N SER A 91 6.87 -16.60 -31.21
CA SER A 91 6.55 -15.18 -31.20
C SER A 91 7.27 -14.61 -29.98
N ASP A 92 7.75 -13.38 -30.08
CA ASP A 92 8.60 -12.79 -29.03
C ASP A 92 7.94 -12.79 -27.66
N HIS A 93 6.60 -12.71 -27.60
CA HIS A 93 5.87 -12.59 -26.34
C HIS A 93 5.82 -13.91 -25.52
N PRO A 94 5.34 -15.06 -26.02
CA PRO A 94 5.46 -16.35 -25.33
C PRO A 94 6.89 -16.74 -24.97
N ALA A 95 7.86 -16.42 -25.83
CA ALA A 95 9.27 -16.70 -25.58
C ALA A 95 9.81 -15.94 -24.36
N ARG A 96 9.50 -14.63 -24.24
CA ARG A 96 9.85 -13.82 -23.06
C ARG A 96 9.16 -14.30 -21.80
N LEU A 97 7.90 -14.73 -21.88
CA LEU A 97 7.21 -15.29 -20.72
C LEU A 97 7.83 -16.64 -20.30
N ALA A 98 8.17 -17.50 -21.26
CA ALA A 98 8.85 -18.77 -20.99
C ALA A 98 10.21 -18.57 -20.32
N GLU A 99 10.98 -17.56 -20.77
CA GLU A 99 12.25 -17.17 -20.17
C GLU A 99 12.07 -16.76 -18.70
N ARG A 100 11.13 -15.84 -18.43
CA ARG A 100 10.84 -15.37 -17.06
C ARG A 100 10.34 -16.49 -16.14
N VAL A 101 9.47 -17.38 -16.62
CA VAL A 101 9.03 -18.57 -15.86
C VAL A 101 10.21 -19.51 -15.60
N GLY A 102 11.10 -19.67 -16.59
CA GLY A 102 12.33 -20.43 -16.47
C GLY A 102 13.31 -19.89 -15.43
N GLU A 103 13.46 -18.57 -15.32
CA GLU A 103 14.27 -17.91 -14.29
C GLU A 103 13.75 -18.19 -12.88
N VAL A 104 12.43 -18.07 -12.68
CA VAL A 104 11.79 -18.39 -11.39
C VAL A 104 11.98 -19.86 -11.06
N ARG A 105 11.78 -20.76 -12.02
CA ARG A 105 12.03 -22.20 -11.86
C ARG A 105 13.47 -22.46 -11.44
N ALA A 106 14.44 -21.88 -12.14
CA ALA A 106 15.86 -22.05 -11.82
C ALA A 106 16.19 -21.57 -10.41
N ALA A 107 15.61 -20.44 -9.98
CA ALA A 107 15.76 -19.95 -8.62
C ALA A 107 15.17 -20.90 -7.56
N VAL A 108 13.95 -21.43 -7.79
CA VAL A 108 13.30 -22.41 -6.89
C VAL A 108 14.08 -23.72 -6.83
N VAL A 109 14.57 -24.21 -7.97
CA VAL A 109 15.37 -25.45 -8.02
C VAL A 109 16.71 -25.27 -7.29
N ALA A 110 17.35 -24.10 -7.44
CA ALA A 110 18.61 -23.79 -6.76
C ALA A 110 18.48 -23.76 -5.22
N THR A 111 17.27 -23.64 -4.66
CA THR A 111 17.05 -23.68 -3.21
C THR A 111 16.72 -25.07 -2.66
N LEU A 112 16.42 -26.07 -3.51
CA LEU A 112 16.08 -27.42 -3.06
C LEU A 112 17.22 -28.10 -2.30
N ASP A 113 18.43 -28.12 -2.87
CA ASP A 113 19.57 -28.82 -2.28
C ASP A 113 20.05 -28.18 -0.96
N PRO A 114 20.20 -26.84 -0.85
CA PRO A 114 20.51 -26.20 0.43
C PRO A 114 19.46 -26.47 1.51
N THR A 115 18.17 -26.42 1.15
CA THR A 115 17.06 -26.66 2.08
C THR A 115 17.07 -28.10 2.59
N LEU A 116 17.28 -29.08 1.70
CA LEU A 116 17.39 -30.49 2.08
C LEU A 116 18.60 -30.73 2.99
N ALA A 117 19.76 -30.17 2.66
CA ALA A 117 20.97 -30.29 3.46
C ALA A 117 20.74 -29.80 4.90
N ARG A 118 20.01 -28.68 5.05
CA ARG A 118 19.68 -28.10 6.35
C ARG A 118 18.71 -28.94 7.16
N ILE A 119 17.64 -29.45 6.53
CA ILE A 119 16.69 -30.34 7.18
C ILE A 119 17.41 -31.60 7.70
N LEU A 120 18.33 -32.14 6.90
CA LEU A 120 19.17 -33.29 7.30
C LEU A 120 20.15 -32.95 8.43
N GLU A 121 20.79 -31.78 8.40
CA GLU A 121 21.68 -31.30 9.45
C GLU A 121 20.94 -31.16 10.78
N ARG A 122 19.77 -30.51 10.79
CA ARG A 122 18.94 -30.37 11.98
C ARG A 122 18.46 -31.73 12.50
N HIS A 123 18.13 -32.67 11.62
CA HIS A 123 17.81 -34.05 12.02
C HIS A 123 19.00 -34.76 12.68
N ARG A 124 20.24 -34.47 12.25
CA ARG A 124 21.46 -34.98 12.89
C ARG A 124 21.67 -34.31 14.25
N GLU A 125 21.49 -33.00 14.36
CA GLU A 125 21.58 -32.26 15.63
C GLU A 125 20.56 -32.77 16.65
N MET A 126 19.30 -32.97 16.25
CA MET A 126 18.27 -33.55 17.12
C MET A 126 18.61 -34.98 17.59
N ARG A 127 19.34 -35.75 16.76
CA ARG A 127 19.82 -37.09 17.13
C ARG A 127 21.04 -37.06 18.04
N GLN A 128 21.93 -36.09 17.86
CA GLN A 128 23.16 -35.94 18.65
C GLN A 128 22.94 -35.22 19.98
N GLY A 129 21.94 -34.34 20.07
CA GLY A 129 21.58 -33.56 21.25
C GLY A 129 20.71 -34.27 22.28
N ARG A 130 20.41 -35.57 22.11
CA ARG A 130 19.70 -36.37 23.11
C ARG A 130 20.75 -36.94 24.07
N PRO A 131 20.96 -36.37 25.28
CA PRO A 131 22.00 -36.86 26.17
C PRO A 131 21.68 -38.31 26.55
N GLY A 132 22.64 -39.20 26.33
CA GLY A 132 22.56 -40.59 26.75
C GLY A 132 22.33 -40.65 28.27
N ALA A 133 21.26 -41.32 28.67
CA ALA A 133 21.06 -41.73 30.06
C ALA A 133 22.18 -42.72 30.42
N GLY A 134 23.25 -42.23 31.05
CA GLY A 134 24.41 -43.03 31.42
C GLY A 134 25.09 -42.50 32.68
N GLU A 135 24.82 -43.20 33.78
CA GLU A 135 25.69 -43.46 34.94
C GLU A 135 26.49 -42.28 35.54
N GLY A 136 26.00 -41.78 36.67
CA GLY A 136 26.71 -40.79 37.49
C GLY A 136 27.92 -41.39 38.24
N PRO A 137 29.03 -40.66 38.39
CA PRO A 137 30.12 -41.05 39.26
C PRO A 137 29.93 -40.50 40.69
N ALA A 138 30.44 -41.28 41.64
CA ALA A 138 30.30 -41.14 43.08
C ALA A 138 30.85 -39.83 43.67
N ALA A 139 30.21 -39.42 44.78
CA ALA A 139 30.55 -38.27 45.59
C ALA A 139 31.92 -38.39 46.29
N GLY A 140 32.68 -37.31 46.25
CA GLY A 140 33.87 -37.07 47.08
C GLY A 140 33.72 -35.78 47.89
N VAL A 141 33.68 -35.93 49.21
CA VAL A 141 33.61 -34.88 50.23
C VAL A 141 34.97 -34.22 50.41
N SER A 142 35.06 -32.88 50.52
CA SER A 142 36.04 -32.26 51.42
C SER A 142 35.73 -30.80 51.77
N SER A 143 36.03 -30.51 53.03
CA SER A 143 35.85 -29.29 53.83
C SER A 143 37.04 -28.33 53.78
N ALA A 144 36.82 -27.03 54.01
CA ALA A 144 37.64 -26.12 54.85
C ALA A 144 37.15 -24.68 54.62
N ALA A 145 36.64 -23.90 55.58
CA ALA A 145 37.19 -23.37 56.83
C ALA A 145 37.63 -21.89 56.71
N ARG A 146 36.86 -21.06 57.44
CA ARG A 146 37.00 -19.67 57.93
C ARG A 146 38.40 -19.03 57.96
N ALA A 147 38.44 -17.70 57.80
CA ALA A 147 38.82 -16.74 58.88
C ALA A 147 38.65 -15.24 58.49
N ALA A 148 38.06 -14.49 59.45
CA ALA A 148 38.28 -13.08 59.90
C ALA A 148 38.39 -11.90 58.90
N GLY A 149 37.92 -10.67 59.19
CA GLY A 149 37.24 -10.11 60.36
C GLY A 149 37.02 -8.57 60.28
N ALA A 150 36.18 -8.09 61.21
CA ALA A 150 36.10 -6.75 61.86
C ALA A 150 35.75 -5.45 61.09
N GLY A 151 34.73 -4.72 61.62
CA GLY A 151 34.58 -3.26 61.51
C GLY A 151 33.13 -2.72 61.60
N ALA A 152 32.73 -2.17 62.76
CA ALA A 152 31.39 -1.66 63.11
C ALA A 152 31.00 -0.30 62.47
N THR A 153 29.74 0.03 62.17
CA THR A 153 28.67 0.66 63.00
C THR A 153 27.54 1.08 62.02
N GLY A 154 26.23 1.18 62.28
CA GLY A 154 25.36 0.96 63.42
C GLY A 154 23.87 1.19 63.02
N ALA A 155 22.97 0.80 63.92
CA ALA A 155 21.55 1.18 64.09
C ALA A 155 20.48 0.79 63.04
N GLY A 156 19.46 0.03 63.48
CA GLY A 156 18.10 0.14 62.93
C GLY A 156 17.25 -1.13 62.81
N ALA A 157 16.66 -1.58 63.92
CA ALA A 157 15.33 -2.20 64.07
C ALA A 157 14.88 -3.45 63.22
N ALA A 158 14.68 -4.54 63.96
CA ALA A 158 13.49 -5.41 64.02
C ALA A 158 12.97 -6.16 62.77
N GLY A 159 12.89 -7.49 62.88
CA GLY A 159 11.95 -8.32 62.11
C GLY A 159 12.41 -9.76 61.92
N ALA A 160 11.68 -10.70 62.53
CA ALA A 160 12.01 -12.12 62.65
C ALA A 160 12.10 -12.89 61.31
N GLY A 161 12.97 -13.90 61.28
CA GLY A 161 13.14 -14.84 60.16
C GLY A 161 12.47 -16.20 60.36
N ALA A 162 12.13 -16.83 59.25
CA ALA A 162 12.09 -18.28 58.97
C ALA A 162 11.87 -18.41 57.45
N ALA A 163 12.86 -18.80 56.66
CA ALA A 163 13.18 -20.17 56.23
C ALA A 163 12.11 -20.82 55.31
N TRP A 164 12.58 -21.36 54.18
CA TRP A 164 12.22 -22.61 53.47
C TRP A 164 12.42 -22.45 51.93
N GLY A 165 13.04 -23.45 51.28
CA GLY A 165 13.21 -23.57 49.81
C GLY A 165 12.00 -24.25 49.14
N PRO A 166 12.20 -25.17 48.17
CA PRO A 166 12.68 -25.01 46.79
C PRO A 166 11.64 -25.50 45.74
N GLY A 167 11.91 -25.26 44.44
CA GLY A 167 11.50 -26.14 43.33
C GLY A 167 10.21 -25.79 42.57
N SER A 168 10.30 -25.71 41.24
CA SER A 168 9.16 -25.82 40.31
C SER A 168 9.59 -26.63 39.08
N PRO A 169 8.76 -27.58 38.60
CA PRO A 169 9.05 -28.43 37.45
C PRO A 169 8.63 -27.78 36.13
N ALA A 170 9.34 -28.15 35.06
CA ALA A 170 9.00 -27.82 33.67
C ALA A 170 7.91 -28.78 33.13
N LEU A 171 7.01 -28.26 32.29
CA LEU A 171 6.02 -29.03 31.54
C LEU A 171 6.50 -29.24 30.09
N PRO A 172 6.18 -30.37 29.43
CA PRO A 172 6.67 -30.71 28.10
C PRO A 172 5.80 -30.12 26.98
N VAL A 173 6.48 -29.74 25.90
CA VAL A 173 5.91 -29.35 24.60
C VAL A 173 5.65 -30.64 23.79
N LEU A 174 4.42 -30.83 23.32
CA LEU A 174 4.04 -31.93 22.41
C LEU A 174 4.23 -31.48 20.95
N ALA A 175 4.94 -32.30 20.17
CA ALA A 175 5.16 -32.12 18.74
C ALA A 175 3.96 -32.68 17.95
N SER A 176 3.47 -31.93 16.96
CA SER A 176 2.38 -32.36 16.06
C SER A 176 2.92 -33.08 14.83
N GLY A 177 2.39 -34.28 14.57
CA GLY A 177 2.66 -35.08 13.37
C GLY A 177 1.84 -34.63 12.16
N ALA A 178 2.40 -34.83 10.97
CA ALA A 178 1.82 -34.47 9.68
C ALA A 178 0.68 -35.43 9.27
N PHE A 179 -0.38 -34.86 8.70
CA PHE A 179 -1.53 -35.58 8.15
C PHE A 179 -1.59 -35.39 6.63
N GLN A 180 -1.88 -36.45 5.88
CA GLN A 180 -2.02 -36.44 4.43
C GLN A 180 -3.50 -36.71 4.09
N VAL A 181 -4.25 -35.69 3.66
CA VAL A 181 -5.66 -35.84 3.23
C VAL A 181 -5.70 -35.99 1.70
N SER A 182 -6.24 -37.11 1.25
CA SER A 182 -6.60 -37.32 -0.16
C SER A 182 -7.89 -36.55 -0.47
N LEU A 183 -7.80 -35.47 -1.24
CA LEU A 183 -8.95 -34.72 -1.74
C LEU A 183 -9.58 -35.44 -2.94
N GLY A 184 -10.70 -36.11 -2.70
CA GLY A 184 -11.62 -36.55 -3.74
C GLY A 184 -12.40 -35.37 -4.31
N VAL A 185 -12.18 -35.07 -5.58
CA VAL A 185 -12.87 -34.02 -6.35
C VAL A 185 -14.35 -34.37 -6.54
N PRO A 186 -15.32 -33.51 -6.17
CA PRO A 186 -16.66 -33.56 -6.72
C PRO A 186 -16.81 -32.65 -7.93
N ARG A 187 -17.54 -33.16 -8.91
CA ARG A 187 -17.82 -32.59 -10.22
C ARG A 187 -18.47 -31.20 -10.16
N LEU A 188 -18.03 -30.35 -11.09
CA LEU A 188 -18.63 -29.10 -11.51
C LEU A 188 -20.15 -29.26 -11.77
N PHE A 189 -20.97 -28.51 -11.04
CA PHE A 189 -22.34 -28.19 -11.44
C PHE A 189 -22.32 -26.86 -12.19
N THR A 190 -22.62 -26.90 -13.48
CA THR A 190 -22.98 -25.73 -14.28
C THR A 190 -24.33 -25.20 -13.82
N LEU A 191 -24.35 -23.98 -13.26
CA LEU A 191 -25.59 -23.25 -13.00
C LEU A 191 -26.01 -22.52 -14.28
N GLU A 192 -27.04 -23.06 -14.93
CA GLU A 192 -27.83 -22.34 -15.93
C GLU A 192 -28.54 -21.14 -15.30
N ARG A 193 -28.59 -20.05 -16.08
CA ARG A 193 -29.27 -18.79 -15.80
C ARG A 193 -30.71 -19.00 -15.32
N VAL A 194 -31.00 -18.63 -14.08
CA VAL A 194 -32.36 -18.35 -13.61
C VAL A 194 -32.61 -16.85 -13.76
N ALA A 195 -33.46 -16.50 -14.74
CA ALA A 195 -34.00 -15.16 -14.89
C ALA A 195 -35.05 -14.91 -13.80
N LEU A 196 -34.87 -13.85 -13.01
CA LEU A 196 -35.91 -13.31 -12.12
C LEU A 196 -36.45 -12.01 -12.71
N PRO A 197 -37.78 -11.87 -12.89
CA PRO A 197 -38.40 -10.62 -13.31
C PRO A 197 -38.90 -9.80 -12.12
N GLY A 198 -38.70 -8.49 -12.18
CA GLY A 198 -39.63 -7.51 -11.59
C GLY A 198 -39.23 -6.90 -10.25
N LEU A 199 -38.55 -5.75 -10.30
CA LEU A 199 -38.67 -4.72 -9.27
C LEU A 199 -38.86 -3.36 -9.96
N LEU A 200 -40.03 -2.78 -9.71
CA LEU A 200 -40.46 -1.45 -10.15
C LEU A 200 -39.70 -0.35 -9.37
N PRO A 201 -39.46 0.83 -9.98
CA PRO A 201 -38.80 1.93 -9.29
C PRO A 201 -39.77 2.63 -8.31
N VAL A 202 -39.30 2.79 -7.06
CA VAL A 202 -39.94 3.65 -6.05
C VAL A 202 -39.67 5.11 -6.42
N THR A 203 -40.63 5.76 -7.06
CA THR A 203 -40.62 7.21 -7.24
C THR A 203 -41.02 7.90 -5.95
N ARG A 204 -40.14 8.78 -5.45
CA ARG A 204 -40.33 9.60 -4.25
C ARG A 204 -41.34 10.72 -4.55
N THR A 205 -42.54 10.59 -3.98
CA THR A 205 -43.61 11.59 -4.07
C THR A 205 -43.26 12.82 -3.23
N VAL A 206 -42.95 13.94 -3.89
CA VAL A 206 -42.94 15.27 -3.26
C VAL A 206 -44.28 15.94 -3.54
N ALA A 207 -45.08 16.09 -2.49
CA ALA A 207 -46.35 16.78 -2.55
C ALA A 207 -46.17 18.30 -2.38
N GLY A 208 -46.65 19.06 -3.36
CA GLY A 208 -47.45 20.26 -3.13
C GLY A 208 -46.75 21.62 -3.23
N SER A 209 -46.83 22.24 -4.41
CA SER A 209 -47.28 23.64 -4.50
C SER A 209 -47.84 23.95 -5.89
N ARG A 210 -49.15 24.20 -5.95
CA ARG A 210 -49.87 24.67 -7.14
C ARG A 210 -49.56 26.15 -7.37
N ARG A 211 -49.07 26.51 -8.56
CA ARG A 211 -49.39 27.78 -9.22
C ARG A 211 -49.61 27.57 -10.72
N GLN A 212 -50.70 28.17 -11.20
CA GLN A 212 -51.14 28.24 -12.59
C GLN A 212 -50.22 29.14 -13.43
N ALA A 213 -49.90 28.70 -14.66
CA ALA A 213 -49.75 29.51 -15.88
C ALA A 213 -49.57 28.52 -17.06
N ARG A 214 -50.57 28.27 -17.92
CA ARG A 214 -50.90 28.98 -19.17
C ARG A 214 -49.70 29.24 -20.11
N GLY A 215 -49.67 28.46 -21.20
CA GLY A 215 -49.46 28.95 -22.56
C GLY A 215 -48.03 28.85 -23.12
N GLY A 216 -47.92 28.36 -24.36
CA GLY A 216 -46.75 28.58 -25.23
C GLY A 216 -46.38 27.37 -26.07
N ALA A 217 -46.97 27.26 -27.26
CA ALA A 217 -46.48 26.47 -28.38
C ALA A 217 -45.41 27.27 -29.15
N GLY A 218 -44.53 26.56 -29.85
CA GLY A 218 -43.47 27.09 -30.74
C GLY A 218 -42.13 26.43 -30.39
N ASP A 219 -41.26 26.06 -31.31
CA ASP A 219 -41.23 26.16 -32.77
C ASP A 219 -40.16 25.14 -33.21
N GLU A 220 -40.39 24.43 -34.30
CA GLU A 220 -39.39 23.55 -34.92
C GLU A 220 -38.36 24.43 -35.65
N GLY A 221 -37.06 24.18 -35.42
CA GLY A 221 -35.98 24.98 -35.98
C GLY A 221 -34.87 24.12 -36.57
N ASP A 222 -34.92 24.01 -37.89
CA ASP A 222 -33.89 23.85 -38.93
C ASP A 222 -32.58 23.12 -38.63
N GLU A 223 -32.39 22.04 -39.39
CA GLU A 223 -31.13 21.35 -39.69
C GLU A 223 -30.21 22.29 -40.48
N GLY A 224 -28.97 22.45 -40.02
CA GLY A 224 -27.93 23.25 -40.67
C GLY A 224 -26.87 22.38 -41.35
N ASP A 225 -26.55 22.77 -42.57
CA ASP A 225 -25.73 22.12 -43.58
C ASP A 225 -24.32 21.66 -43.14
N GLU A 226 -23.94 20.49 -43.67
CA GLU A 226 -22.59 19.92 -43.68
C GLU A 226 -21.64 20.81 -44.51
N GLY A 227 -20.50 21.18 -43.93
CA GLY A 227 -19.45 21.98 -44.59
C GLY A 227 -18.30 21.10 -45.07
N ASP A 228 -17.87 21.39 -46.30
CA ASP A 228 -16.86 20.71 -47.12
C ASP A 228 -15.51 20.42 -46.42
N GLU A 229 -15.00 19.21 -46.66
CA GLU A 229 -13.63 18.79 -46.37
C GLU A 229 -12.63 19.50 -47.30
N GLY A 230 -11.63 20.16 -46.71
CA GLY A 230 -10.56 20.86 -47.43
C GLY A 230 -9.30 20.01 -47.55
N ASP A 231 -8.74 20.06 -48.76
CA ASP A 231 -7.61 19.29 -49.31
C ASP A 231 -6.35 19.16 -48.43
N GLU A 232 -5.77 17.96 -48.52
CA GLU A 232 -4.45 17.57 -48.05
C GLU A 232 -3.34 18.34 -48.80
N GLY A 233 -2.39 18.90 -48.06
CA GLY A 233 -1.21 19.58 -48.59
C GLY A 233 0.02 18.68 -48.52
N ASP A 234 0.67 18.57 -49.68
CA ASP A 234 1.82 17.73 -50.02
C ASP A 234 3.08 17.91 -49.15
N GLU A 235 3.85 16.82 -49.24
CA GLU A 235 5.16 16.46 -48.71
C GLU A 235 6.26 17.53 -48.86
N GLY A 236 7.16 17.55 -47.87
CA GLY A 236 8.45 18.21 -47.94
C GLY A 236 9.54 17.26 -47.46
N ASP A 237 10.23 16.67 -48.44
CA ASP A 237 11.46 15.88 -48.32
C ASP A 237 12.67 16.78 -47.97
N GLU A 238 13.76 16.11 -47.57
CA GLU A 238 15.18 16.54 -47.60
C GLU A 238 15.85 16.94 -46.27
N GLY A 239 16.96 16.23 -45.98
CA GLY A 239 18.01 16.67 -45.05
C GLY A 239 18.87 15.55 -44.45
N ASP A 240 19.60 14.81 -45.30
CA ASP A 240 20.79 14.04 -44.91
C ASP A 240 21.96 15.00 -44.54
N GLU A 241 22.99 14.45 -43.89
CA GLU A 241 24.30 15.02 -43.48
C GLU A 241 24.42 15.34 -41.96
N GLY A 242 25.45 14.90 -41.22
CA GLY A 242 26.69 14.23 -41.60
C GLY A 242 27.41 13.63 -40.38
N ASP A 243 28.38 12.78 -40.74
CA ASP A 243 29.34 12.05 -39.92
C ASP A 243 30.46 12.98 -39.36
N GLU A 244 31.36 12.43 -38.55
CA GLU A 244 32.60 12.99 -37.94
C GLU A 244 32.48 13.40 -36.45
N GLY A 245 33.34 12.94 -35.53
CA GLY A 245 34.53 12.10 -35.63
C GLY A 245 35.08 11.73 -34.24
N ASP A 246 35.97 10.74 -34.26
CA ASP A 246 36.75 10.22 -33.15
C ASP A 246 37.79 11.24 -32.63
N GLU A 247 37.98 11.35 -31.32
CA GLU A 247 39.26 11.76 -30.73
C GLU A 247 39.59 10.93 -29.47
N ASP A 248 40.68 10.15 -29.61
CA ASP A 248 41.46 9.52 -28.56
C ASP A 248 42.12 10.56 -27.63
N GLY A 249 42.28 10.22 -26.34
CA GLY A 249 42.98 11.11 -25.40
C GLY A 249 43.40 10.45 -24.09
N ASN A 250 44.48 9.68 -24.15
CA ASN A 250 45.26 9.10 -23.05
C ASN A 250 45.61 10.08 -21.91
N GLY A 251 45.73 9.57 -20.68
CA GLY A 251 46.33 10.31 -19.56
C GLY A 251 46.41 9.54 -18.24
N ASP A 252 47.42 8.65 -18.14
CA ASP A 252 47.93 8.09 -16.89
C ASP A 252 48.48 9.16 -15.94
N ALA A 253 48.30 9.00 -14.61
CA ALA A 253 49.32 9.33 -13.61
C ALA A 253 48.92 8.88 -12.18
N ASP A 254 49.60 7.84 -11.73
CA ASP A 254 50.18 7.56 -10.40
C ASP A 254 49.87 8.49 -9.21
N GLY A 255 49.57 7.88 -8.07
CA GLY A 255 49.55 8.54 -6.76
C GLY A 255 49.44 7.58 -5.59
N ALA A 256 50.48 6.78 -5.35
CA ALA A 256 50.68 6.04 -4.11
C ALA A 256 51.03 6.98 -2.94
N GLY A 257 50.47 6.72 -1.77
CA GLY A 257 50.79 7.42 -0.53
C GLY A 257 50.26 6.67 0.68
N ASP A 258 51.09 5.79 1.23
CA ASP A 258 50.99 5.25 2.59
C ASP A 258 51.09 6.39 3.60
N ASP A 259 50.35 6.33 4.71
CA ASP A 259 50.93 6.40 6.06
C ASP A 259 49.90 6.20 7.18
N ALA A 260 50.36 5.49 8.20
CA ALA A 260 49.62 4.97 9.34
C ALA A 260 49.28 6.03 10.40
N HIS A 261 48.10 5.90 11.02
CA HIS A 261 47.92 6.34 12.41
C HIS A 261 47.05 5.40 13.22
N ALA A 262 47.69 4.78 14.22
CA ALA A 262 47.08 4.09 15.33
C ALA A 262 46.48 5.11 16.31
N GLY A 263 45.31 4.80 16.86
CA GLY A 263 44.66 5.59 17.90
C GLY A 263 43.62 4.74 18.62
N ASP A 264 44.07 4.13 19.72
CA ASP A 264 43.24 3.48 20.73
C ASP A 264 42.23 4.45 21.35
N GLY A 265 41.12 3.91 21.84
CA GLY A 265 40.57 4.39 23.12
C GLY A 265 39.08 4.73 23.18
N GLU A 266 38.42 3.94 24.03
CA GLU A 266 37.39 4.34 24.99
C GLU A 266 35.90 4.24 24.62
N GLY A 267 35.32 3.18 25.20
CA GLY A 267 33.89 2.92 25.33
C GLY A 267 33.10 4.01 26.06
N GLY A 268 31.81 4.00 25.77
CA GLY A 268 30.77 4.76 26.47
C GLY A 268 29.44 4.07 26.27
N ASP A 269 29.15 3.10 27.14
CA ASP A 269 27.84 2.46 27.28
C ASP A 269 27.09 3.15 28.43
N ALA A 270 25.83 3.53 28.19
CA ALA A 270 24.69 3.42 29.12
C ALA A 270 23.57 4.42 28.80
N GLY A 271 22.33 3.90 28.77
CA GLY A 271 21.22 4.59 29.44
C GLY A 271 19.91 4.74 28.67
N ALA A 272 19.17 3.64 28.47
CA ALA A 272 17.73 3.70 28.17
C ALA A 272 16.93 3.09 29.34
N THR A 273 16.30 3.95 30.15
CA THR A 273 15.35 3.55 31.19
C THR A 273 13.91 3.74 30.68
N GLY A 274 13.24 2.63 30.39
CA GLY A 274 11.81 2.60 30.07
C GLY A 274 11.02 1.98 31.23
N GLY A 275 10.23 2.80 31.94
CA GLY A 275 9.32 2.36 32.98
C GLY A 275 8.01 1.80 32.41
N ALA A 276 7.46 0.77 33.06
CA ALA A 276 6.10 0.31 32.83
C ALA A 276 5.39 0.11 34.17
N ALA A 277 4.32 0.91 34.36
CA ALA A 277 3.37 0.81 35.45
C ALA A 277 2.48 -0.42 35.29
N ARG A 278 2.21 -1.13 36.40
CA ARG A 278 1.17 -2.17 36.48
C ARG A 278 -0.10 -1.59 37.09
N GLY A 279 -1.21 -1.74 36.37
CA GLY A 279 -2.58 -1.66 36.85
C GLY A 279 -3.12 -3.03 37.26
N ALA A 280 -4.14 -2.99 38.12
CA ALA A 280 -4.55 -4.01 39.09
C ALA A 280 -5.61 -5.04 38.63
N ALA A 281 -5.97 -5.88 39.61
CA ALA A 281 -7.19 -6.67 39.82
C ALA A 281 -7.11 -8.16 39.43
N ALA A 282 -7.74 -9.13 40.10
CA ALA A 282 -8.31 -9.31 41.43
C ALA A 282 -8.86 -10.76 41.48
N GLY A 283 -8.87 -11.41 42.66
CA GLY A 283 -9.65 -12.62 42.95
C GLY A 283 -8.99 -13.95 42.55
N GLY A 284 -9.10 -15.06 43.27
CA GLY A 284 -9.89 -15.40 44.45
C GLY A 284 -10.06 -16.93 44.51
N GLY A 285 -10.03 -17.52 45.72
CA GLY A 285 -10.37 -18.93 46.00
C GLY A 285 -9.23 -19.92 45.70
N GLY A 286 -8.66 -20.70 46.62
CA GLY A 286 -9.11 -21.12 47.94
C GLY A 286 -9.90 -22.43 47.83
N GLU A 287 -9.23 -23.59 47.92
CA GLU A 287 -9.75 -24.73 48.67
C GLU A 287 -8.69 -25.82 48.92
N ALA A 288 -8.79 -26.38 50.12
CA ALA A 288 -7.89 -27.34 50.73
C ALA A 288 -8.31 -28.78 50.42
N ARG A 289 -7.37 -29.75 50.52
CA ARG A 289 -7.44 -30.92 51.43
C ARG A 289 -6.29 -31.94 51.24
N PRO A 290 -6.11 -32.92 52.17
CA PRO A 290 -4.83 -33.28 52.74
C PRO A 290 -4.27 -34.63 52.26
N GLY A 291 -3.03 -34.89 52.64
CA GLY A 291 -2.33 -36.14 52.36
C GLY A 291 -2.67 -37.32 53.27
N LYS A 292 -2.16 -38.49 52.86
CA LYS A 292 -1.65 -39.63 53.65
C LYS A 292 -1.23 -40.72 52.66
N SER A 293 0.06 -41.03 52.57
CA SER A 293 0.80 -42.10 53.28
C SER A 293 0.65 -43.50 52.68
N ARG A 294 1.75 -43.95 52.05
CA ARG A 294 2.54 -45.16 52.38
C ARG A 294 1.85 -46.54 52.28
N GLY A 295 2.44 -47.41 51.45
CA GLY A 295 2.34 -48.87 51.64
C GLY A 295 2.54 -49.69 50.36
N GLU A 296 3.78 -50.15 50.16
CA GLU A 296 4.18 -51.53 49.82
C GLU A 296 3.67 -52.29 48.56
N GLU A 297 4.68 -52.78 47.85
CA GLU A 297 4.83 -54.13 47.27
C GLU A 297 4.15 -54.51 45.94
N ALA A 298 5.02 -54.58 44.92
CA ALA A 298 5.22 -55.69 44.00
C ALA A 298 4.00 -56.36 43.36
N GLU A 299 3.86 -56.19 42.05
CA GLU A 299 3.86 -57.33 41.13
C GLU A 299 4.24 -56.88 39.72
N SER A 300 5.32 -57.51 39.23
CA SER A 300 5.82 -57.48 37.87
C SER A 300 4.73 -57.97 36.93
N ASN A 301 4.18 -57.07 36.11
CA ASN A 301 3.38 -57.44 34.95
C ASN A 301 4.00 -56.77 33.72
N ASP A 302 4.81 -57.53 32.98
CA ASP A 302 5.33 -57.21 31.65
C ASP A 302 4.16 -57.11 30.65
N ALA A 303 3.36 -56.05 30.79
CA ALA A 303 2.34 -55.66 29.84
C ALA A 303 2.89 -54.48 29.04
N TRP A 304 3.44 -54.82 27.87
CA TRP A 304 3.81 -53.97 26.74
C TRP A 304 3.27 -52.54 26.84
N GLU A 305 4.16 -51.58 27.16
CA GLU A 305 3.88 -50.16 26.94
C GLU A 305 3.59 -49.98 25.44
N PRO A 306 2.43 -49.43 25.06
CA PRO A 306 2.16 -49.12 23.67
C PRO A 306 3.28 -48.18 23.20
N THR A 307 3.90 -48.52 22.07
CA THR A 307 4.89 -47.64 21.44
C THR A 307 4.29 -46.26 21.23
N LEU A 308 5.10 -45.19 21.30
CA LEU A 308 4.64 -43.80 21.09
C LEU A 308 3.82 -43.65 19.78
N GLU A 309 4.13 -44.47 18.78
CA GLU A 309 3.39 -44.58 17.52
C GLU A 309 1.97 -45.14 17.71
N GLN A 310 1.74 -46.07 18.63
CA GLN A 310 0.42 -46.59 18.99
C GLN A 310 -0.39 -45.62 19.87
N GLU A 311 0.25 -44.82 20.72
CA GLU A 311 -0.43 -43.74 21.46
C GLU A 311 -0.79 -42.55 20.57
N ILE A 312 0.10 -42.17 19.65
CA ILE A 312 -0.19 -41.14 18.64
C ILE A 312 -1.30 -41.63 17.71
N ASP A 313 -1.25 -42.88 17.22
CA ASP A 313 -2.29 -43.47 16.36
C ASP A 313 -3.62 -43.70 17.11
N ALA A 314 -3.59 -44.01 18.42
CA ALA A 314 -4.80 -44.09 19.25
C ALA A 314 -5.40 -42.70 19.57
N THR A 315 -4.57 -41.67 19.75
CA THR A 315 -5.01 -40.29 20.02
C THR A 315 -5.48 -39.59 18.73
N SER A 316 -4.88 -39.92 17.58
CA SER A 316 -5.34 -39.45 16.26
C SER A 316 -6.54 -40.24 15.73
N ARG A 317 -6.80 -41.47 16.21
CA ARG A 317 -8.05 -42.22 15.93
C ARG A 317 -9.16 -41.96 16.93
N ALA A 318 -8.84 -41.42 18.10
CA ALA A 318 -9.80 -40.76 18.97
C ALA A 318 -10.11 -39.34 18.46
N GLU A 319 -10.23 -39.17 17.13
CA GLU A 319 -11.01 -38.08 16.57
C GLU A 319 -12.38 -38.18 17.24
N VAL A 320 -12.63 -37.26 18.17
CA VAL A 320 -13.96 -36.99 18.65
C VAL A 320 -14.76 -36.73 17.39
N GLU A 321 -15.59 -37.70 16.98
CA GLU A 321 -16.58 -37.51 15.91
C GLU A 321 -17.47 -36.37 16.42
N LEU A 322 -17.05 -35.14 16.12
CA LEU A 322 -17.88 -33.98 16.31
C LEU A 322 -19.17 -34.30 15.57
N PRO A 323 -20.34 -34.06 16.19
CA PRO A 323 -21.60 -34.16 15.48
C PRO A 323 -21.44 -33.48 14.12
N ARG A 324 -21.92 -34.11 13.05
CA ARG A 324 -21.72 -33.62 11.67
C ARG A 324 -21.98 -32.12 11.51
N GLU A 325 -22.97 -31.61 12.22
CA GLU A 325 -23.32 -30.19 12.29
C GLU A 325 -22.18 -29.30 12.85
N GLU A 326 -21.48 -29.74 13.89
CA GLU A 326 -20.35 -29.02 14.50
C GLU A 326 -19.11 -29.04 13.59
N ALA A 327 -18.88 -30.16 12.88
CA ALA A 327 -17.83 -30.24 11.86
C ALA A 327 -18.14 -29.32 10.66
N GLU A 328 -19.38 -29.27 10.20
CA GLU A 328 -19.84 -28.35 9.14
C GLU A 328 -19.70 -26.88 9.59
N LEU A 329 -20.14 -26.55 10.81
CA LEU A 329 -20.01 -25.20 11.38
C LEU A 329 -18.53 -24.79 11.56
N HIS A 330 -17.66 -25.72 11.96
CA HIS A 330 -16.22 -25.49 12.03
C HIS A 330 -15.63 -25.20 10.64
N GLY A 331 -16.04 -25.95 9.61
CA GLY A 331 -15.67 -25.70 8.22
C GLY A 331 -16.10 -24.31 7.74
N LEU A 332 -17.34 -23.92 8.01
CA LEU A 332 -17.86 -22.60 7.64
C LEU A 332 -17.16 -21.45 8.38
N ARG A 333 -16.81 -21.64 9.66
CA ARG A 333 -16.00 -20.68 10.43
C ARG A 333 -14.63 -20.48 9.79
N ARG A 334 -13.95 -21.56 9.37
CA ARG A 334 -12.66 -21.47 8.69
C ARG A 334 -12.79 -20.71 7.37
N ILE A 335 -13.77 -21.03 6.55
CA ILE A 335 -14.02 -20.31 5.28
C ILE A 335 -14.28 -18.82 5.55
N ALA A 336 -15.09 -18.49 6.55
CA ALA A 336 -15.36 -17.10 6.90
C ALA A 336 -14.11 -16.37 7.39
N GLN A 337 -13.23 -17.03 8.15
CA GLN A 337 -11.94 -16.47 8.56
C GLN A 337 -11.04 -16.19 7.35
N ASP A 338 -10.93 -17.14 6.42
CA ASP A 338 -10.14 -16.98 5.18
C ASP A 338 -10.67 -15.80 4.36
N VAL A 339 -11.99 -15.66 4.24
CA VAL A 339 -12.66 -14.54 3.56
C VAL A 339 -12.38 -13.21 4.26
N ILE A 340 -12.43 -13.15 5.59
CA ILE A 340 -12.12 -11.92 6.35
C ILE A 340 -10.64 -11.53 6.19
N GLU A 341 -9.73 -12.51 6.22
CA GLU A 341 -8.30 -12.28 5.98
C GLU A 341 -8.05 -11.78 4.56
N GLU A 342 -8.70 -12.36 3.57
CA GLU A 342 -8.62 -11.91 2.19
C GLU A 342 -9.14 -10.47 2.04
N ILE A 343 -10.30 -10.12 2.61
CA ILE A 343 -10.81 -8.73 2.65
C ILE A 343 -9.76 -7.78 3.28
N GLY A 344 -9.06 -8.22 4.33
CA GLY A 344 -8.03 -7.44 5.00
C GLY A 344 -6.79 -7.22 4.14
N VAL A 345 -6.24 -8.29 3.56
CA VAL A 345 -5.12 -8.24 2.61
C VAL A 345 -5.48 -7.35 1.44
N LEU A 346 -6.70 -7.53 0.94
CA LEU A 346 -7.22 -6.73 -0.14
C LEU A 346 -7.24 -5.24 0.27
N GLY A 347 -7.76 -4.93 1.46
CA GLY A 347 -7.77 -3.57 1.99
C GLY A 347 -6.44 -2.83 1.99
N LEU A 348 -5.33 -3.55 2.19
CA LEU A 348 -3.98 -2.96 2.16
C LEU A 348 -3.55 -2.55 0.75
N LEU A 349 -4.07 -3.22 -0.29
CA LEU A 349 -3.72 -2.92 -1.69
C LEU A 349 -4.40 -1.66 -2.21
N VAL A 350 -5.42 -1.13 -1.51
CA VAL A 350 -6.17 0.06 -1.99
C VAL A 350 -5.54 1.39 -1.60
N SER A 351 -4.55 1.37 -0.70
CA SER A 351 -3.77 2.53 -0.27
C SER A 351 -2.27 2.28 -0.50
N PRO A 352 -1.82 2.06 -1.75
CA PRO A 352 -0.43 1.71 -2.03
C PRO A 352 0.57 2.84 -1.73
N ASP A 353 0.08 4.08 -1.62
CA ASP A 353 0.92 5.26 -1.40
C ASP A 353 1.61 5.30 -0.02
N GLU A 354 1.20 4.44 0.92
CA GLU A 354 1.81 4.33 2.25
C GLU A 354 2.80 3.17 2.34
N LEU A 355 2.85 2.33 1.31
CA LEU A 355 3.86 1.30 1.17
C LEU A 355 5.14 1.99 0.68
N PRO A 356 6.28 1.93 1.43
CA PRO A 356 7.56 2.41 0.92
C PRO A 356 7.77 2.07 -0.57
N VAL A 357 8.12 3.08 -1.36
CA VAL A 357 8.17 3.03 -2.83
C VAL A 357 9.02 1.86 -3.38
N SER A 358 9.88 1.27 -2.54
CA SER A 358 10.77 0.17 -2.90
C SER A 358 10.10 -1.22 -3.02
N TRP A 359 8.90 -1.45 -2.49
CA TRP A 359 8.27 -2.79 -2.49
C TRP A 359 6.92 -2.87 -3.18
N ALA A 360 6.24 -1.75 -3.42
CA ALA A 360 5.03 -1.74 -4.23
C ALA A 360 5.40 -1.28 -5.65
N PRO A 361 5.36 -2.16 -6.68
CA PRO A 361 5.38 -1.67 -8.04
C PRO A 361 4.25 -0.65 -8.21
N PRO A 362 4.41 0.41 -9.02
CA PRO A 362 3.35 1.38 -9.27
C PRO A 362 2.13 0.62 -9.80
N VAL A 363 1.16 0.35 -8.92
CA VAL A 363 0.00 -0.46 -9.28
C VAL A 363 -0.83 0.38 -10.23
N ALA A 364 -0.85 -0.05 -11.50
CA ALA A 364 -1.65 0.54 -12.56
C ALA A 364 -3.12 0.58 -12.12
N TRP A 365 -3.71 1.79 -12.11
CA TRP A 365 -5.04 2.07 -11.59
C TRP A 365 -6.13 1.14 -12.17
N ALA A 366 -6.19 0.88 -13.48
CA ALA A 366 -7.30 0.08 -14.01
C ALA A 366 -7.01 -1.43 -14.07
N ILE A 367 -5.75 -1.82 -14.34
CA ILE A 367 -5.41 -3.23 -14.54
C ILE A 367 -5.37 -3.99 -13.20
N GLY A 368 -5.12 -3.29 -12.09
CA GLY A 368 -5.15 -3.86 -10.73
C GLY A 368 -6.43 -3.55 -9.95
N VAL A 369 -6.86 -2.28 -9.89
CA VAL A 369 -7.83 -1.84 -8.86
C VAL A 369 -9.26 -2.28 -9.15
N GLU A 370 -9.68 -2.37 -10.41
CA GLU A 370 -11.05 -2.85 -10.72
C GLU A 370 -11.20 -4.34 -10.43
N GLY A 371 -10.21 -5.16 -10.80
CA GLY A 371 -10.20 -6.59 -10.46
C GLY A 371 -10.13 -6.82 -8.95
N PHE A 372 -9.35 -5.98 -8.27
CA PHE A 372 -9.27 -5.92 -6.82
C PHE A 372 -10.62 -5.59 -6.16
N GLU A 373 -11.28 -4.51 -6.59
CA GLU A 373 -12.57 -4.07 -6.05
C GLU A 373 -13.65 -5.12 -6.28
N GLY A 374 -13.64 -5.77 -7.44
CA GLY A 374 -14.51 -6.90 -7.75
C GLY A 374 -14.30 -8.10 -6.82
N ARG A 375 -13.05 -8.42 -6.47
CA ARG A 375 -12.73 -9.47 -5.47
C ARG A 375 -13.21 -9.07 -4.07
N LEU A 376 -12.93 -7.84 -3.66
CA LEU A 376 -13.36 -7.31 -2.36
C LEU A 376 -14.89 -7.42 -2.18
N LEU A 377 -15.66 -7.07 -3.21
CA LEU A 377 -17.12 -7.20 -3.20
C LEU A 377 -17.57 -8.67 -3.24
N LYS A 378 -16.91 -9.52 -4.02
CA LYS A 378 -17.20 -10.96 -4.05
C LYS A 378 -16.97 -11.63 -2.69
N ASP A 379 -15.90 -11.25 -1.99
CA ASP A 379 -15.58 -11.78 -0.67
C ASP A 379 -16.56 -11.27 0.38
N LEU A 380 -16.98 -10.00 0.28
CA LEU A 380 -18.08 -9.48 1.10
C LEU A 380 -19.39 -10.25 0.85
N ASP A 381 -19.75 -10.52 -0.40
CA ASP A 381 -20.95 -11.31 -0.76
C ASP A 381 -20.85 -12.74 -0.23
N ALA A 382 -19.67 -13.37 -0.31
CA ALA A 382 -19.42 -14.68 0.26
C ALA A 382 -19.60 -14.68 1.78
N LEU A 383 -19.10 -13.66 2.47
CA LEU A 383 -19.26 -13.51 3.92
C LEU A 383 -20.72 -13.33 4.32
N VAL A 384 -21.49 -12.52 3.56
CA VAL A 384 -22.93 -12.35 3.75
C VAL A 384 -23.66 -13.69 3.53
N ALA A 385 -23.29 -14.45 2.51
CA ALA A 385 -23.87 -15.76 2.23
C ALA A 385 -23.60 -16.76 3.37
N LEU A 386 -22.42 -16.75 3.97
CA LEU A 386 -22.08 -17.59 5.13
C LEU A 386 -22.92 -17.26 6.37
N GLY A 387 -23.35 -16.00 6.51
CA GLY A 387 -24.25 -15.57 7.57
C GLY A 387 -25.72 -15.96 7.37
N THR A 388 -26.09 -16.54 6.22
CA THR A 388 -27.46 -17.01 5.99
C THR A 388 -27.71 -18.35 6.72
N PRO A 389 -28.88 -18.55 7.34
CA PRO A 389 -29.20 -19.82 7.99
C PRO A 389 -29.12 -20.99 7.00
N PHE A 390 -28.51 -22.09 7.42
CA PHE A 390 -28.39 -23.33 6.64
C PHE A 390 -28.92 -24.53 7.44
N GLY A 391 -29.40 -25.55 6.72
CA GLY A 391 -30.00 -26.75 7.32
C GLY A 391 -31.52 -26.81 7.18
N PRO A 392 -32.16 -27.90 7.64
CA PRO A 392 -33.62 -28.00 7.70
C PRO A 392 -34.17 -26.97 8.71
N LYS A 393 -35.38 -26.43 8.45
CA LYS A 393 -36.00 -25.36 9.26
C LYS A 393 -36.05 -25.59 10.78
N GLU A 394 -36.00 -26.85 11.21
CA GLU A 394 -36.05 -27.26 12.62
C GLU A 394 -34.66 -27.23 13.29
N GLN A 395 -33.58 -27.14 12.51
CA GLN A 395 -32.17 -27.16 12.93
C GLN A 395 -31.36 -26.16 12.08
N GLU A 396 -31.90 -24.96 11.85
CA GLU A 396 -31.16 -23.91 11.14
C GLU A 396 -29.95 -23.50 11.99
N ALA A 397 -28.77 -23.89 11.52
CA ALA A 397 -27.51 -23.37 12.02
C ALA A 397 -27.22 -22.05 11.29
N GLN A 398 -26.71 -21.07 12.03
CA GLN A 398 -26.34 -19.78 11.47
C GLN A 398 -24.96 -19.42 12.00
N LEU A 399 -24.06 -19.06 11.09
CA LEU A 399 -22.80 -18.46 11.48
C LEU A 399 -23.04 -17.00 11.89
N ASP A 400 -22.74 -16.67 13.14
CA ASP A 400 -22.70 -15.28 13.57
C ASP A 400 -21.41 -14.62 13.07
N VAL A 401 -21.47 -14.13 11.84
CA VAL A 401 -20.37 -13.45 11.14
C VAL A 401 -19.86 -12.25 11.94
N LEU A 402 -20.75 -11.52 12.62
CA LEU A 402 -20.37 -10.34 13.39
C LEU A 402 -19.55 -10.73 14.61
N GLN A 403 -19.98 -11.76 15.36
CA GLN A 403 -19.21 -12.27 16.49
C GLN A 403 -17.87 -12.85 16.04
N LEU A 404 -17.83 -13.56 14.90
CA LEU A 404 -16.58 -14.10 14.35
C LEU A 404 -15.58 -12.98 14.02
N LEU A 405 -16.05 -11.92 13.36
CA LEU A 405 -15.25 -10.74 13.01
C LEU A 405 -14.69 -10.03 14.26
N LEU A 406 -15.53 -9.87 15.29
CA LEU A 406 -15.12 -9.26 16.56
C LEU A 406 -14.11 -10.13 17.31
N ALA A 407 -14.29 -11.45 17.32
CA ALA A 407 -13.34 -12.38 17.93
C ALA A 407 -11.97 -12.33 17.23
N GLN A 408 -11.94 -12.43 15.90
CA GLN A 408 -10.69 -12.47 15.13
C GLN A 408 -9.82 -11.22 15.30
N THR A 409 -10.45 -10.05 15.47
CA THR A 409 -9.73 -8.80 15.73
C THR A 409 -9.27 -8.66 17.19
N GLY A 410 -9.99 -9.27 18.15
CA GLY A 410 -9.59 -9.29 19.56
C GLY A 410 -8.40 -10.20 19.85
N ASP A 411 -8.20 -11.24 19.04
CA ASP A 411 -7.15 -12.25 19.25
C ASP A 411 -5.75 -11.82 18.76
N ALA A 412 -5.64 -10.70 18.04
CA ALA A 412 -4.37 -10.23 17.52
C ALA A 412 -3.46 -9.71 18.66
N MET A 413 -2.25 -10.29 18.79
CA MET A 413 -1.27 -9.85 19.79
C MET A 413 -0.73 -8.44 19.52
N ALA A 414 -0.80 -7.98 18.28
CA ALA A 414 -0.36 -6.67 17.85
C ALA A 414 -1.44 -6.01 16.98
N PRO A 415 -1.48 -4.67 16.91
CA PRO A 415 -2.37 -3.97 16.00
C PRO A 415 -2.08 -4.37 14.54
N ASP A 416 -3.09 -4.88 13.86
CA ASP A 416 -3.01 -5.37 12.48
C ASP A 416 -3.90 -4.51 11.57
N PRO A 417 -3.32 -3.65 10.71
CA PRO A 417 -4.10 -2.82 9.80
C PRO A 417 -5.01 -3.60 8.84
N ALA A 418 -4.64 -4.81 8.41
CA ALA A 418 -5.46 -5.62 7.50
C ALA A 418 -6.74 -6.09 8.21
N ARG A 419 -6.61 -6.64 9.41
CA ARG A 419 -7.76 -7.07 10.24
C ARG A 419 -8.67 -5.90 10.60
N GLU A 420 -8.08 -4.75 10.90
CA GLU A 420 -8.84 -3.54 11.22
C GLU A 420 -9.56 -2.94 10.02
N PHE A 421 -8.95 -3.00 8.83
CA PHE A 421 -9.63 -2.70 7.58
C PHE A 421 -10.84 -3.61 7.39
N ALA A 422 -10.64 -4.93 7.45
CA ALA A 422 -11.71 -5.91 7.22
C ALA A 422 -12.87 -5.70 8.19
N ARG A 423 -12.58 -5.51 9.48
CA ARG A 423 -13.59 -5.22 10.50
C ARG A 423 -14.38 -3.96 10.19
N ALA A 424 -13.69 -2.85 9.94
CA ALA A 424 -14.36 -1.57 9.67
C ALA A 424 -15.17 -1.61 8.37
N PHE A 425 -14.66 -2.29 7.33
CA PHE A 425 -15.30 -2.41 6.03
C PHE A 425 -16.57 -3.26 6.13
N VAL A 426 -16.47 -4.47 6.70
CA VAL A 426 -17.63 -5.36 6.87
C VAL A 426 -18.70 -4.72 7.74
N LEU A 427 -18.35 -4.17 8.92
CA LEU A 427 -19.33 -3.48 9.77
C LEU A 427 -19.97 -2.27 9.07
N GLY A 428 -19.22 -1.57 8.22
CA GLY A 428 -19.72 -0.46 7.41
C GLY A 428 -20.51 -0.87 6.17
N CYS A 429 -20.57 -2.16 5.83
CA CYS A 429 -21.32 -2.68 4.69
C CYS A 429 -22.63 -3.35 5.10
N PHE A 430 -22.73 -3.84 6.34
CA PHE A 430 -23.96 -4.45 6.85
C PHE A 430 -25.02 -3.40 7.19
N ALA A 431 -26.30 -3.75 7.10
CA ALA A 431 -27.39 -2.85 7.48
C ALA A 431 -27.63 -2.90 9.00
N GLY A 432 -28.16 -1.81 9.55
CA GLY A 432 -28.64 -1.73 10.93
C GLY A 432 -27.80 -0.82 11.81
N GLU A 433 -28.46 -0.02 12.65
CA GLU A 433 -27.81 1.02 13.45
C GLU A 433 -26.71 0.53 14.40
N ASP A 434 -26.79 -0.74 14.82
CA ASP A 434 -25.83 -1.36 15.71
C ASP A 434 -24.49 -1.61 15.00
N THR A 435 -24.49 -1.95 13.71
CA THR A 435 -23.26 -2.20 12.95
C THR A 435 -22.44 -0.92 12.74
N ALA A 436 -23.08 0.19 12.35
CA ALA A 436 -22.40 1.49 12.30
C ALA A 436 -21.97 2.00 13.69
N ARG A 437 -22.74 1.68 14.75
CA ARG A 437 -22.34 2.01 16.13
C ARG A 437 -21.08 1.23 16.50
N GLU A 438 -21.05 -0.06 16.20
CA GLU A 438 -19.91 -0.93 16.48
C GLU A 438 -18.68 -0.55 15.66
N ALA A 439 -18.83 -0.21 14.37
CA ALA A 439 -17.73 0.28 13.53
C ALA A 439 -17.04 1.50 14.16
N VAL A 440 -17.83 2.47 14.64
CA VAL A 440 -17.31 3.68 15.28
C VAL A 440 -16.77 3.40 16.69
N HIS A 441 -17.41 2.48 17.44
CA HIS A 441 -16.92 2.06 18.76
C HIS A 441 -15.57 1.34 18.66
N SER A 442 -15.43 0.45 17.68
CA SER A 442 -14.20 -0.23 17.31
C SER A 442 -13.10 0.78 16.97
N LEU A 443 -13.37 1.76 16.10
CA LEU A 443 -12.42 2.83 15.77
C LEU A 443 -11.94 3.57 17.03
N ARG A 444 -12.84 3.93 17.95
CA ARG A 444 -12.48 4.61 19.23
C ARG A 444 -11.51 3.79 20.09
N ARG A 445 -11.57 2.46 20.01
CA ARG A 445 -10.74 1.52 20.79
C ARG A 445 -9.48 1.07 20.06
N SER A 446 -9.35 1.45 18.80
CA SER A 446 -8.27 0.98 17.93
C SER A 446 -6.97 1.74 18.18
N HIS A 447 -5.86 1.06 17.89
CA HIS A 447 -4.54 1.65 18.00
C HIS A 447 -4.33 2.69 16.87
N PRO A 448 -3.63 3.82 17.11
CA PRO A 448 -3.43 4.84 16.08
C PRO A 448 -2.76 4.36 14.79
N VAL A 449 -2.00 3.26 14.83
CA VAL A 449 -1.35 2.67 13.64
C VAL A 449 -2.35 2.07 12.63
N THR A 450 -3.58 1.76 13.06
CA THR A 450 -4.60 1.14 12.18
C THR A 450 -5.64 2.14 11.69
N TYR A 451 -5.55 3.40 12.13
CA TYR A 451 -6.49 4.47 11.80
C TYR A 451 -6.62 4.74 10.30
N GLU A 452 -5.53 4.64 9.55
CA GLU A 452 -5.52 4.93 8.12
C GLU A 452 -6.21 3.81 7.33
N ALA A 453 -5.94 2.55 7.67
CA ALA A 453 -6.67 1.39 7.15
C ALA A 453 -8.17 1.44 7.46
N GLN A 454 -8.55 1.82 8.69
CA GLN A 454 -9.96 1.99 9.06
C GLN A 454 -10.61 3.18 8.33
N ALA A 455 -9.89 4.28 8.11
CA ALA A 455 -10.39 5.41 7.32
C ALA A 455 -10.66 4.99 5.87
N ALA A 456 -9.74 4.23 5.28
CA ALA A 456 -9.88 3.66 3.94
C ALA A 456 -11.11 2.75 3.84
N ALA A 457 -11.34 1.88 4.83
CA ALA A 457 -12.51 1.01 4.90
C ALA A 457 -13.83 1.79 5.03
N LEU A 458 -13.94 2.69 6.02
CA LEU A 458 -15.18 3.42 6.31
C LEU A 458 -15.55 4.44 5.22
N ALA A 459 -14.58 4.93 4.46
CA ALA A 459 -14.82 5.79 3.31
C ALA A 459 -15.53 5.05 2.15
N ARG A 460 -15.32 3.73 2.03
CA ARG A 460 -15.87 2.89 0.96
C ARG A 460 -17.18 2.21 1.34
N ALA A 461 -17.34 1.90 2.62
CA ALA A 461 -18.53 1.36 3.24
C ALA A 461 -19.81 2.13 2.85
N PRO A 462 -20.90 1.52 2.39
CA PRO A 462 -22.13 2.23 2.00
C PRO A 462 -23.05 2.62 3.17
N HIS A 463 -22.77 2.25 4.43
CA HIS A 463 -23.73 2.41 5.52
C HIS A 463 -24.09 3.90 5.82
N PRO A 464 -25.38 4.31 5.74
CA PRO A 464 -25.80 5.71 5.88
C PRO A 464 -25.68 6.28 7.30
N GLY A 465 -25.77 5.42 8.32
CA GLY A 465 -25.57 5.78 9.73
C GLY A 465 -24.12 6.09 10.15
N LEU A 466 -23.12 5.98 9.27
CA LEU A 466 -21.71 6.26 9.60
C LEU A 466 -21.44 7.75 9.78
N ALA A 467 -21.81 8.60 8.81
CA ALA A 467 -21.59 10.05 8.88
C ALA A 467 -22.06 10.71 10.18
N PRO A 468 -23.31 10.56 10.63
CA PRO A 468 -23.75 11.20 11.87
C PRO A 468 -22.95 10.75 13.09
N ARG A 469 -22.47 9.49 13.12
CA ARG A 469 -21.64 8.99 14.23
C ARG A 469 -20.21 9.50 14.17
N LEU A 470 -19.62 9.57 12.98
CA LEU A 470 -18.30 10.17 12.75
C LEU A 470 -18.32 11.67 13.04
N ALA A 471 -19.40 12.38 12.70
CA ALA A 471 -19.61 13.76 13.11
C ALA A 471 -19.66 13.91 14.63
N GLY A 472 -20.24 12.95 15.35
CA GLY A 472 -20.17 12.91 16.83
C GLY A 472 -18.75 12.69 17.36
N LEU A 473 -17.89 11.94 16.66
CA LEU A 473 -16.47 11.82 17.03
C LEU A 473 -15.74 13.16 16.94
N CYS A 474 -16.11 14.01 15.99
CA CYS A 474 -15.49 15.32 15.80
C CYS A 474 -15.65 16.25 17.01
N THR A 475 -16.57 15.97 17.93
CA THR A 475 -16.80 16.76 19.14
C THR A 475 -16.04 16.23 20.37
N GLU A 476 -15.80 14.92 20.45
CA GLU A 476 -15.38 14.25 21.70
C GLU A 476 -14.09 13.40 21.56
N GLY A 477 -13.56 13.25 20.35
CA GLY A 477 -12.44 12.35 20.08
C GLY A 477 -11.05 12.91 20.43
N SER A 478 -10.06 12.02 20.41
CA SER A 478 -8.64 12.41 20.41
C SER A 478 -8.25 13.04 19.05
N PRO A 479 -7.16 13.84 18.97
CA PRO A 479 -6.74 14.46 17.72
C PRO A 479 -6.56 13.47 16.55
N GLY A 480 -6.06 12.26 16.82
CA GLY A 480 -5.94 11.20 15.83
C GLY A 480 -7.29 10.71 15.32
N LEU A 481 -8.25 10.48 16.23
CA LEU A 481 -9.62 10.07 15.87
C LEU A 481 -10.37 11.17 15.11
N LEU A 482 -10.20 12.44 15.49
CA LEU A 482 -10.77 13.58 14.77
C LEU A 482 -10.29 13.63 13.32
N ARG A 483 -8.98 13.44 13.10
CA ARG A 483 -8.39 13.36 11.77
C ARG A 483 -9.01 12.25 10.93
N VAL A 484 -9.15 11.05 11.48
CA VAL A 484 -9.78 9.91 10.80
C VAL A 484 -11.24 10.23 10.45
N ALA A 485 -12.01 10.74 11.41
CA ALA A 485 -13.41 11.08 11.19
C ALA A 485 -13.59 12.14 10.09
N LEU A 486 -12.77 13.20 10.11
CA LEU A 486 -12.76 14.24 9.08
C LEU A 486 -12.39 13.69 7.70
N GLU A 487 -11.40 12.82 7.62
CA GLU A 487 -10.98 12.20 6.37
C GLU A 487 -12.07 11.29 5.80
N VAL A 488 -12.71 10.48 6.64
CA VAL A 488 -13.85 9.64 6.21
C VAL A 488 -15.02 10.50 5.76
N LEU A 489 -15.40 11.55 6.50
CA LEU A 489 -16.47 12.47 6.12
C LEU A 489 -16.17 13.19 4.80
N ARG A 490 -14.91 13.59 4.58
CA ARG A 490 -14.42 14.21 3.34
C ARG A 490 -14.57 13.26 2.16
N ARG A 491 -13.99 12.05 2.26
CA ARG A 491 -14.04 11.04 1.18
C ARG A 491 -15.46 10.60 0.85
N ARG A 492 -16.34 10.50 1.87
CA ARG A 492 -17.77 10.19 1.68
C ARG A 492 -18.60 11.36 1.17
N ARG A 493 -18.06 12.59 1.21
CA ARG A 493 -18.78 13.84 0.88
C ARG A 493 -20.00 14.08 1.74
N GLU A 494 -19.91 13.67 3.00
CA GLU A 494 -20.96 13.79 4.01
C GLU A 494 -20.56 14.77 5.13
N ALA A 495 -19.46 15.51 4.93
CA ALA A 495 -19.03 16.58 5.81
C ALA A 495 -20.02 17.76 5.79
N SER A 496 -20.28 18.34 6.96
CA SER A 496 -21.11 19.53 7.12
C SER A 496 -20.31 20.71 7.66
N LEU A 497 -20.71 21.91 7.27
CA LEU A 497 -20.02 23.15 7.67
C LEU A 497 -20.02 23.31 9.19
N ASP A 498 -21.13 23.01 9.84
CA ASP A 498 -21.32 23.18 11.29
C ASP A 498 -20.40 22.27 12.12
N VAL A 499 -20.05 21.09 11.59
CA VAL A 499 -19.17 20.13 12.27
C VAL A 499 -17.70 20.50 12.05
N VAL A 500 -17.34 20.89 10.82
CA VAL A 500 -15.94 21.08 10.42
C VAL A 500 -15.41 22.46 10.79
N ALA A 501 -16.21 23.52 10.63
CA ALA A 501 -15.74 24.90 10.82
C ALA A 501 -15.13 25.17 12.22
N PRO A 502 -15.72 24.70 13.34
CA PRO A 502 -15.12 24.91 14.66
C PRO A 502 -13.73 24.28 14.81
N LEU A 503 -13.41 23.24 14.03
CA LEU A 503 -12.15 22.52 14.12
C LEU A 503 -10.98 23.25 13.46
N LEU A 504 -11.21 24.33 12.71
CA LEU A 504 -10.15 25.24 12.28
C LEU A 504 -9.48 25.97 13.46
N ALA A 505 -10.11 26.02 14.63
CA ALA A 505 -9.53 26.59 15.85
C ALA A 505 -8.96 25.52 16.80
N HIS A 506 -8.88 24.26 16.38
CA HIS A 506 -8.43 23.17 17.22
C HIS A 506 -6.93 23.32 17.58
N PRO A 507 -6.48 23.02 18.82
CA PRO A 507 -5.08 23.23 19.23
C PRO A 507 -4.06 22.39 18.45
N ALA A 508 -4.44 21.18 18.02
CA ALA A 508 -3.57 20.32 17.22
C ALA A 508 -3.58 20.73 15.73
N PRO A 509 -2.43 21.10 15.13
CA PRO A 509 -2.37 21.54 13.73
C PRO A 509 -2.80 20.48 12.72
N ALA A 510 -2.51 19.22 13.01
CA ALA A 510 -2.91 18.11 12.14
C ALA A 510 -4.44 17.97 12.02
N VAL A 511 -5.22 18.41 13.02
CA VAL A 511 -6.70 18.47 12.96
C VAL A 511 -7.15 19.66 12.13
N ARG A 512 -6.51 20.84 12.30
CA ARG A 512 -6.81 22.03 11.50
C ARG A 512 -6.54 21.78 10.01
N ALA A 513 -5.43 21.13 9.68
CA ALA A 513 -5.09 20.70 8.33
C ALA A 513 -6.16 19.77 7.72
N ALA A 514 -6.63 18.78 8.49
CA ALA A 514 -7.70 17.88 8.04
C ALA A 514 -9.04 18.61 7.89
N ALA A 515 -9.37 19.54 8.79
CA ALA A 515 -10.57 20.36 8.71
C ALA A 515 -10.55 21.26 7.47
N ALA A 516 -9.40 21.87 7.14
CA ALA A 516 -9.23 22.67 5.94
C ALA A 516 -9.50 21.85 4.65
N ARG A 517 -8.89 20.66 4.52
CA ARG A 517 -9.14 19.75 3.38
C ARG A 517 -10.60 19.29 3.33
N CYS A 518 -11.22 19.07 4.48
CA CYS A 518 -12.62 18.66 4.57
C CYS A 518 -13.56 19.78 4.10
N LEU A 519 -13.29 21.04 4.45
CA LEU A 519 -14.04 22.22 3.99
C LEU A 519 -14.01 22.36 2.46
N ALA A 520 -12.89 22.08 1.80
CA ALA A 520 -12.79 22.12 0.34
C ALA A 520 -13.73 21.13 -0.37
N ALA A 521 -14.16 20.06 0.30
CA ALA A 521 -15.09 19.08 -0.25
C ALA A 521 -16.57 19.43 -0.03
N ILE A 522 -16.88 20.47 0.76
CA ILE A 522 -18.26 20.86 1.08
C ILE A 522 -18.85 21.75 -0.03
N VAL A 523 -20.08 21.42 -0.45
CA VAL A 523 -20.83 22.17 -1.47
C VAL A 523 -22.12 22.74 -0.87
N PRO A 524 -22.47 24.02 -1.15
CA PRO A 524 -21.78 24.99 -2.01
C PRO A 524 -20.52 25.60 -1.37
N ALA A 525 -19.52 25.92 -2.21
CA ALA A 525 -18.18 26.36 -1.77
C ALA A 525 -18.14 27.75 -1.07
N GLY A 526 -19.15 28.60 -1.22
CA GLY A 526 -19.07 30.00 -0.75
C GLY A 526 -18.97 30.20 0.76
N GLY A 527 -19.48 29.26 1.57
CA GLY A 527 -19.27 29.24 3.03
C GLY A 527 -17.84 28.81 3.38
N PRO A 528 -17.45 27.58 3.00
CA PRO A 528 -16.09 27.06 3.17
C PRO A 528 -14.98 28.02 2.72
N LEU A 529 -15.13 28.64 1.54
CA LEU A 529 -14.11 29.53 0.98
C LEU A 529 -13.79 30.70 1.89
N ARG A 530 -14.82 31.40 2.41
CA ARG A 530 -14.63 32.57 3.29
C ARG A 530 -13.96 32.18 4.61
N LEU A 531 -14.26 31.01 5.14
CA LEU A 531 -13.63 30.51 6.36
C LEU A 531 -12.17 30.16 6.14
N LEU A 532 -11.84 29.51 5.01
CA LEU A 532 -10.46 29.18 4.66
C LEU A 532 -9.62 30.44 4.40
N GLU A 533 -10.19 31.47 3.77
CA GLU A 533 -9.49 32.75 3.56
C GLU A 533 -9.19 33.43 4.89
N ALA A 534 -10.16 33.52 5.80
CA ALA A 534 -9.95 34.06 7.13
C ALA A 534 -8.95 33.21 7.96
N HIS A 535 -8.98 31.89 7.80
CA HIS A 535 -8.06 31.00 8.50
C HIS A 535 -6.62 31.15 8.01
N ALA A 536 -6.41 31.33 6.70
CA ALA A 536 -5.10 31.55 6.11
C ALA A 536 -4.42 32.84 6.62
N GLU A 537 -5.17 33.82 7.12
CA GLU A 537 -4.64 35.07 7.69
C GLU A 537 -4.11 34.90 9.12
N VAL A 538 -4.55 33.87 9.85
CA VAL A 538 -4.26 33.69 11.28
C VAL A 538 -3.53 32.39 11.61
N GLU A 539 -3.45 31.45 10.67
CA GLU A 539 -2.75 30.18 10.88
C GLU A 539 -1.22 30.40 10.83
N GLU A 540 -0.54 29.85 11.83
CA GLU A 540 0.91 29.96 12.00
C GLU A 540 1.64 28.64 11.72
N ASP A 541 0.95 27.50 11.84
CA ASP A 541 1.55 26.19 11.58
C ASP A 541 1.67 25.93 10.06
N GLU A 542 2.89 25.63 9.62
CA GLU A 542 3.24 25.47 8.21
C GLU A 542 2.44 24.35 7.52
N ALA A 543 2.18 23.24 8.22
CA ALA A 543 1.48 22.10 7.64
C ALA A 543 -0.04 22.37 7.54
N ALA A 544 -0.62 23.01 8.56
CA ALA A 544 -2.01 23.46 8.51
C ALA A 544 -2.22 24.56 7.46
N LEU A 545 -1.28 25.49 7.34
CA LEU A 545 -1.35 26.57 6.35
C LEU A 545 -1.16 26.04 4.92
N ALA A 546 -0.29 25.05 4.70
CA ALA A 546 -0.15 24.37 3.40
C ALA A 546 -1.43 23.63 3.00
N ALA A 547 -2.08 22.92 3.94
CA ALA A 547 -3.38 22.28 3.68
C ALA A 547 -4.49 23.30 3.37
N THR A 548 -4.46 24.46 4.03
CA THR A 548 -5.36 25.59 3.77
C THR A 548 -5.10 26.19 2.39
N ALA A 549 -3.83 26.35 2.00
CA ALA A 549 -3.44 26.82 0.68
C ALA A 549 -3.94 25.89 -0.44
N GLU A 550 -3.72 24.57 -0.31
CA GLU A 550 -4.23 23.58 -1.25
C GLU A 550 -5.77 23.66 -1.37
N SER A 551 -6.46 23.75 -0.23
CA SER A 551 -7.92 23.87 -0.16
C SER A 551 -8.44 25.13 -0.86
N LEU A 552 -7.78 26.28 -0.65
CA LEU A 552 -8.12 27.53 -1.33
C LEU A 552 -7.88 27.45 -2.84
N VAL A 553 -6.79 26.82 -3.27
CA VAL A 553 -6.46 26.62 -4.68
C VAL A 553 -7.51 25.73 -5.37
N VAL A 554 -7.92 24.63 -4.74
CA VAL A 554 -9.00 23.76 -5.23
C VAL A 554 -10.29 24.53 -5.40
N LEU A 555 -10.63 25.41 -4.46
CA LEU A 555 -11.82 26.27 -4.55
C LEU A 555 -11.65 27.48 -5.49
N GLY A 556 -10.49 27.61 -6.16
CA GLY A 556 -10.22 28.68 -7.13
C GLY A 556 -9.90 30.04 -6.53
N SER A 557 -9.52 30.11 -5.24
CA SER A 557 -9.10 31.37 -4.60
C SER A 557 -7.61 31.66 -4.86
N PRO A 558 -7.27 32.88 -5.33
CA PRO A 558 -5.89 33.28 -5.52
C PRO A 558 -5.11 33.41 -4.20
N ALA A 559 -5.80 33.49 -3.06
CA ALA A 559 -5.15 33.51 -1.75
C ALA A 559 -4.32 32.25 -1.51
N GLY A 560 -4.78 31.09 -1.98
CA GLY A 560 -4.07 29.82 -1.82
C GLY A 560 -2.69 29.82 -2.48
N LEU A 561 -2.58 30.25 -3.74
CA LEU A 561 -1.28 30.34 -4.42
C LEU A 561 -0.36 31.38 -3.78
N ARG A 562 -0.89 32.51 -3.29
CA ARG A 562 -0.07 33.50 -2.57
C ARG A 562 0.54 32.90 -1.30
N VAL A 563 -0.26 32.21 -0.50
CA VAL A 563 0.20 31.52 0.72
C VAL A 563 1.24 30.45 0.37
N ALA A 564 0.97 29.62 -0.64
CA ALA A 564 1.90 28.57 -1.05
C ALA A 564 3.25 29.13 -1.52
N ARG A 565 3.26 30.21 -2.30
CA ARG A 565 4.48 30.92 -2.74
C ARG A 565 5.27 31.47 -1.57
N GLN A 566 4.59 32.09 -0.60
CA GLN A 566 5.21 32.64 0.60
C GLN A 566 5.90 31.53 1.41
N LEU A 567 5.14 30.48 1.78
CA LEU A 567 5.67 29.35 2.54
C LEU A 567 6.84 28.66 1.84
N LEU A 568 6.74 28.43 0.53
CA LEU A 568 7.83 27.79 -0.21
C LEU A 568 9.07 28.70 -0.25
N THR A 569 8.90 30.00 -0.46
CA THR A 569 10.01 30.97 -0.43
C THR A 569 10.72 30.95 0.93
N GLU A 570 9.96 31.02 2.03
CA GLU A 570 10.50 30.93 3.39
C GLU A 570 11.26 29.61 3.60
N SER A 571 10.67 28.47 3.19
CA SER A 571 11.26 27.14 3.31
C SER A 571 12.55 26.93 2.51
N LEU A 572 12.77 27.72 1.46
CA LEU A 572 13.99 27.70 0.64
C LEU A 572 15.06 28.66 1.18
N THR A 573 14.68 29.63 2.02
CA THR A 573 15.63 30.52 2.71
C THR A 573 16.09 29.97 4.05
N VAL A 574 15.21 29.27 4.76
CA VAL A 574 15.50 28.67 6.07
C VAL A 574 15.52 27.15 5.89
N ALA A 575 16.71 26.57 5.80
CA ALA A 575 16.86 25.13 5.54
C ALA A 575 16.41 24.27 6.73
N GLU A 576 16.58 24.77 7.96
CA GLU A 576 16.31 24.03 9.19
C GLU A 576 14.85 24.17 9.65
N GLY A 577 14.22 23.05 10.01
CA GLY A 577 12.91 23.01 10.68
C GLY A 577 11.69 22.81 9.79
N PHE A 578 11.77 23.13 8.49
CA PHE A 578 10.61 22.98 7.60
C PHE A 578 10.35 21.51 7.23
N PRO A 579 9.15 20.94 7.44
CA PRO A 579 8.88 19.53 7.14
C PRO A 579 9.00 19.23 5.64
N ALA A 580 9.78 18.20 5.29
CA ALA A 580 10.02 17.82 3.90
C ALA A 580 8.72 17.46 3.15
N ALA A 581 7.77 16.80 3.82
CA ALA A 581 6.47 16.48 3.25
C ALA A 581 5.66 17.74 2.90
N THR A 582 5.66 18.76 3.76
CA THR A 582 5.02 20.05 3.49
C THR A 582 5.65 20.72 2.27
N ARG A 583 6.98 20.70 2.16
CA ARG A 583 7.69 21.27 1.00
C ARG A 583 7.34 20.54 -0.30
N ALA A 584 7.25 19.21 -0.26
CA ALA A 584 6.83 18.39 -1.39
C ALA A 584 5.38 18.72 -1.83
N ASP A 585 4.47 18.91 -0.88
CA ASP A 585 3.09 19.32 -1.16
C ASP A 585 3.00 20.71 -1.78
N LEU A 586 3.76 21.68 -1.27
CA LEU A 586 3.82 23.03 -1.83
C LEU A 586 4.38 23.03 -3.27
N LEU A 587 5.45 22.27 -3.53
CA LEU A 587 6.01 22.11 -4.87
C LEU A 587 5.00 21.46 -5.82
N ARG A 588 4.32 20.39 -5.38
CA ARG A 588 3.26 19.76 -6.17
C ARG A 588 2.13 20.74 -6.49
N LEU A 589 1.71 21.54 -5.51
CA LEU A 589 0.67 22.55 -5.67
C LEU A 589 1.06 23.62 -6.69
N LEU A 590 2.29 24.16 -6.61
CA LEU A 590 2.81 25.12 -7.58
C LEU A 590 3.00 24.50 -8.97
N GLY A 591 3.46 23.25 -9.05
CA GLY A 591 3.60 22.55 -10.32
C GLY A 591 2.25 22.38 -11.05
N VAL A 592 1.19 22.08 -10.31
CA VAL A 592 -0.15 21.85 -10.88
C VAL A 592 -0.92 23.15 -11.14
N ALA A 593 -0.93 24.06 -10.17
CA ALA A 593 -1.80 25.23 -10.17
C ALA A 593 -1.08 26.56 -10.42
N GLY A 594 0.25 26.56 -10.41
CA GLY A 594 1.06 27.75 -10.58
C GLY A 594 0.86 28.45 -11.92
N GLU A 595 1.41 29.66 -11.98
CA GLU A 595 1.46 30.52 -13.15
C GLU A 595 2.90 30.58 -13.66
N ARG A 596 3.09 31.09 -14.88
CA ARG A 596 4.43 31.28 -15.46
C ARG A 596 5.42 32.04 -14.55
N ALA A 597 4.93 32.94 -13.70
CA ALA A 597 5.76 33.68 -12.75
C ALA A 597 6.39 32.79 -11.66
N ASP A 598 5.84 31.60 -11.42
CA ASP A 598 6.31 30.64 -10.40
C ASP A 598 7.56 29.85 -10.83
N ARG A 599 7.97 29.96 -12.10
CA ARG A 599 9.10 29.24 -12.67
C ARG A 599 10.41 29.48 -11.90
N GLU A 600 10.66 30.71 -11.43
CA GLU A 600 11.89 31.06 -10.72
C GLU A 600 11.95 30.38 -9.36
N LEU A 601 10.80 30.22 -8.71
CA LEU A 601 10.72 29.54 -7.42
C LEU A 601 10.94 28.03 -7.57
N LEU A 602 10.42 27.44 -8.66
CA LEU A 602 10.67 26.03 -9.01
C LEU A 602 12.14 25.79 -9.38
N LEU A 603 12.77 26.71 -10.13
CA LEU A 603 14.20 26.66 -10.45
C LEU A 603 15.06 26.71 -9.19
N ARG A 604 14.80 27.67 -8.31
CA ARG A 604 15.52 27.78 -7.02
C ARG A 604 15.38 26.51 -6.17
N ALA A 605 14.21 25.87 -6.17
CA ALA A 605 14.01 24.62 -5.46
C ALA A 605 14.81 23.45 -6.08
N LEU A 606 14.93 23.41 -7.41
CA LEU A 606 15.76 22.43 -8.12
C LEU A 606 17.25 22.67 -7.85
N GLU A 607 17.72 23.92 -7.98
CA GLU A 607 19.11 24.33 -7.78
C GLU A 607 19.57 24.15 -6.32
N GLY A 608 18.73 24.49 -5.34
CA GLY A 608 19.05 24.29 -3.93
C GLY A 608 19.26 22.82 -3.52
N SER A 609 18.73 21.87 -4.31
CA SER A 609 19.02 20.44 -4.15
C SER A 609 20.39 20.04 -4.70
N LEU A 610 20.93 20.80 -5.66
CA LEU A 610 22.19 20.51 -6.35
C LEU A 610 23.41 21.06 -5.58
N GLU A 611 23.23 22.14 -4.82
CA GLU A 611 24.28 22.80 -4.03
C GLU A 611 24.53 22.14 -2.66
N GLY A 612 23.79 21.06 -2.32
CA GLY A 612 23.95 20.32 -1.07
C GLY A 612 25.40 19.87 -0.87
N ALA A 613 26.00 20.31 0.26
CA ALA A 613 27.42 20.23 0.53
C ALA A 613 28.01 18.83 0.29
N PRO A 614 29.17 18.70 -0.38
CA PRO A 614 29.85 17.41 -0.60
C PRO A 614 30.20 16.68 0.70
N ASP A 615 30.22 17.40 1.83
CA ASP A 615 30.51 16.88 3.17
C ASP A 615 29.24 16.48 3.97
N ALA A 616 28.04 16.61 3.40
CA ALA A 616 26.82 16.20 4.06
C ALA A 616 26.82 14.69 4.27
N THR A 617 26.76 14.29 5.54
CA THR A 617 26.83 12.88 5.95
C THR A 617 25.77 12.07 5.19
N PRO A 618 26.11 10.90 4.62
CA PRO A 618 25.20 10.06 3.82
C PRO A 618 23.84 9.68 4.46
N GLY A 619 23.60 10.04 5.72
CA GLY A 619 22.32 9.87 6.42
C GLY A 619 21.35 11.06 6.29
N ALA A 620 21.77 12.22 5.79
CA ALA A 620 20.88 13.37 5.58
C ALA A 620 20.12 13.25 4.24
N GLY A 621 19.34 12.18 4.06
CA GLY A 621 18.60 11.84 2.84
C GLY A 621 17.54 12.86 2.37
N TYR A 622 17.50 14.06 2.95
CA TYR A 622 16.52 15.10 2.66
C TYR A 622 16.84 15.91 1.38
N ALA A 623 18.12 16.16 1.09
CA ALA A 623 18.50 17.00 -0.06
C ALA A 623 18.09 16.37 -1.41
N GLY A 624 18.32 15.06 -1.57
CA GLY A 624 17.91 14.32 -2.76
C GLY A 624 16.39 14.26 -2.95
N ALA A 625 15.63 14.18 -1.84
CA ALA A 625 14.17 14.18 -1.90
C ALA A 625 13.63 15.51 -2.47
N LEU A 626 14.22 16.65 -2.07
CA LEU A 626 13.79 17.96 -2.57
C LEU A 626 13.98 18.08 -4.09
N GLY A 627 15.13 17.67 -4.62
CA GLY A 627 15.39 17.70 -6.07
C GLY A 627 14.41 16.84 -6.87
N VAL A 628 14.07 15.66 -6.34
CA VAL A 628 13.04 14.79 -6.93
C VAL A 628 11.67 15.48 -6.99
N HIS A 629 11.25 16.13 -5.91
CA HIS A 629 9.96 16.83 -5.86
C HIS A 629 9.95 18.08 -6.75
N ALA A 630 11.04 18.85 -6.79
CA ALA A 630 11.17 20.02 -7.64
C ALA A 630 11.15 19.66 -9.13
N ALA A 631 11.90 18.63 -9.54
CA ALA A 631 11.88 18.12 -10.91
C ALA A 631 10.47 17.68 -11.33
N ARG A 632 9.78 16.89 -10.49
CA ARG A 632 8.38 16.50 -10.72
C ARG A 632 7.47 17.72 -10.86
N ALA A 633 7.58 18.69 -9.96
CA ALA A 633 6.79 19.92 -10.01
C ALA A 633 7.02 20.72 -11.31
N ILE A 634 8.27 20.81 -11.79
CA ILE A 634 8.61 21.43 -13.07
C ILE A 634 7.94 20.68 -14.24
N GLY A 635 7.98 19.34 -14.22
CA GLY A 635 7.29 18.52 -15.21
C GLY A 635 5.78 18.77 -15.25
N TRP A 636 5.15 18.97 -14.09
CA TRP A 636 3.74 19.35 -13.99
C TRP A 636 3.49 20.80 -14.43
N HIS A 637 4.41 21.71 -14.11
CA HIS A 637 4.32 23.12 -14.50
C HIS A 637 4.34 23.30 -16.01
N GLY A 638 5.07 22.46 -16.74
CA GLY A 638 4.98 22.36 -18.19
C GLY A 638 5.65 23.49 -18.97
N ASP A 639 6.42 24.38 -18.31
CA ASP A 639 7.09 25.49 -19.00
C ASP A 639 8.38 25.01 -19.66
N ALA A 640 8.39 25.00 -20.99
CA ALA A 640 9.52 24.51 -21.77
C ALA A 640 10.80 25.34 -21.58
N THR A 641 10.70 26.58 -21.08
CA THR A 641 11.90 27.37 -20.75
C THR A 641 12.72 26.78 -19.61
N LEU A 642 12.18 25.80 -18.88
CA LEU A 642 12.85 25.10 -17.77
C LEU A 642 13.64 23.87 -18.23
N VAL A 643 13.52 23.45 -19.50
CA VAL A 643 14.24 22.28 -20.04
C VAL A 643 15.76 22.40 -19.92
N PRO A 644 16.41 23.55 -20.22
CA PRO A 644 17.86 23.69 -20.03
C PRO A 644 18.32 23.42 -18.59
N ALA A 645 17.57 23.87 -17.58
CA ALA A 645 17.88 23.62 -16.18
C ALA A 645 17.70 22.14 -15.79
N LEU A 646 16.66 21.49 -16.33
CA LEU A 646 16.49 20.04 -16.17
C LEU A 646 17.63 19.24 -16.80
N LEU A 647 18.12 19.63 -17.99
CA LEU A 647 19.27 18.98 -18.62
C LEU A 647 20.53 19.10 -17.74
N ALA A 648 20.79 20.28 -17.18
CA ALA A 648 21.90 20.48 -16.25
C ALA A 648 21.76 19.63 -14.97
N ALA A 649 20.54 19.53 -14.43
CA ALA A 649 20.27 18.67 -13.27
C ALA A 649 20.44 17.17 -13.59
N LEU A 650 20.09 16.76 -14.82
CA LEU A 650 20.29 15.38 -15.29
C LEU A 650 21.79 15.05 -15.43
N ASP A 651 22.58 15.98 -15.96
CA ASP A 651 24.04 15.84 -16.03
C ASP A 651 24.67 15.65 -14.66
N GLN A 652 24.25 16.46 -13.69
CA GLN A 652 24.75 16.34 -12.32
C GLN A 652 24.33 15.02 -11.69
N SER A 653 23.10 14.57 -11.95
CA SER A 653 22.60 13.28 -11.46
C SER A 653 23.39 12.11 -12.05
N ALA A 654 23.76 12.18 -13.35
CA ALA A 654 24.58 11.16 -14.00
C ALA A 654 26.00 11.06 -13.45
N ARG A 655 26.53 12.15 -12.87
CA ARG A 655 27.85 12.18 -12.21
C ARG A 655 27.80 11.68 -10.76
N SER A 656 26.62 11.52 -10.17
CA SER A 656 26.43 11.16 -8.76
C SER A 656 25.70 9.82 -8.62
N ALA A 657 26.41 8.78 -8.16
CA ALA A 657 25.83 7.46 -7.91
C ALA A 657 24.66 7.48 -6.90
N VAL A 658 24.65 8.47 -5.99
CA VAL A 658 23.61 8.64 -4.96
C VAL A 658 22.34 9.29 -5.52
N ALA A 659 22.39 9.87 -6.72
CA ALA A 659 21.30 10.65 -7.32
C ALA A 659 20.42 9.88 -8.32
N ALA A 660 20.47 8.53 -8.33
CA ALA A 660 19.71 7.72 -9.29
C ALA A 660 18.19 8.06 -9.31
N GLY A 661 17.58 8.26 -8.14
CA GLY A 661 16.17 8.65 -8.04
C GLY A 661 15.87 10.05 -8.60
N GLN A 662 16.82 10.98 -8.50
CA GLN A 662 16.71 12.32 -9.07
C GLN A 662 16.81 12.29 -10.59
N GLY A 663 17.74 11.50 -11.15
CA GLY A 663 17.86 11.34 -12.60
C GLY A 663 16.57 10.84 -13.25
N SER A 664 15.92 9.82 -12.65
CA SER A 664 14.60 9.33 -13.10
C SER A 664 13.51 10.41 -13.01
N ALA A 665 13.47 11.19 -11.92
CA ALA A 665 12.51 12.27 -11.76
C ALA A 665 12.69 13.40 -12.79
N VAL A 666 13.95 13.76 -13.09
CA VAL A 666 14.31 14.77 -14.09
C VAL A 666 13.98 14.28 -15.51
N ALA A 667 14.33 13.04 -15.85
CA ALA A 667 13.96 12.44 -17.12
C ALA A 667 12.42 12.36 -17.29
N GLY A 668 11.70 12.00 -16.22
CA GLY A 668 10.23 12.04 -16.18
C GLY A 668 9.66 13.44 -16.40
N ALA A 669 10.29 14.48 -15.85
CA ALA A 669 9.90 15.87 -16.06
C ALA A 669 10.13 16.32 -17.51
N LEU A 670 11.28 15.98 -18.08
CA LEU A 670 11.62 16.25 -19.49
C LEU A 670 10.61 15.57 -20.43
N HIS A 671 10.30 14.30 -20.19
CA HIS A 671 9.28 13.56 -20.95
C HIS A 671 7.90 14.20 -20.83
N ARG A 672 7.49 14.58 -19.61
CA ARG A 672 6.18 15.21 -19.38
C ARG A 672 6.03 16.56 -20.06
N ILE A 673 7.11 17.34 -20.21
CA ILE A 673 7.08 18.62 -20.95
C ILE A 673 7.09 18.37 -22.45
N THR A 674 8.05 17.58 -22.93
CA THR A 674 8.42 17.51 -24.35
C THR A 674 7.73 16.40 -25.13
N GLY A 675 7.23 15.35 -24.46
CA GLY A 675 6.73 14.14 -25.09
C GLY A 675 7.82 13.28 -25.74
N LEU A 676 9.10 13.66 -25.59
CA LEU A 676 10.24 12.97 -26.18
C LEU A 676 10.77 11.88 -25.24
N GLY A 677 11.79 11.13 -25.67
CA GLY A 677 12.45 10.13 -24.83
C GLY A 677 11.73 8.79 -24.76
N LEU A 678 10.70 8.58 -25.56
CA LEU A 678 10.16 7.24 -25.80
C LEU A 678 10.99 6.53 -26.87
N PRO A 679 11.22 5.20 -26.75
CA PRO A 679 11.80 4.43 -27.83
C PRO A 679 10.92 4.55 -29.10
N PRO A 680 11.52 4.42 -30.30
CA PRO A 680 10.80 4.50 -31.56
C PRO A 680 9.59 3.55 -31.60
N LYS A 681 8.58 3.94 -32.39
CA LYS A 681 7.19 3.45 -32.44
C LYS A 681 6.96 1.93 -32.63
N ASP A 682 7.97 1.08 -32.64
CA ASP A 682 7.80 -0.37 -32.85
C ASP A 682 7.08 -1.07 -31.67
N ASP A 683 6.85 -0.36 -30.56
CA ASP A 683 6.05 -0.83 -29.42
C ASP A 683 4.84 0.08 -29.11
N GLN A 684 3.99 0.34 -30.12
CA GLN A 684 2.74 1.13 -29.95
C GLN A 684 1.76 0.54 -28.94
N THR A 685 2.01 -0.68 -28.45
CA THR A 685 1.20 -1.31 -27.41
C THR A 685 1.49 -0.75 -26.02
N ARG A 686 2.65 -0.13 -25.81
CA ARG A 686 2.98 0.49 -24.53
C ARG A 686 2.37 1.87 -24.43
N SER A 687 1.60 2.06 -23.38
CA SER A 687 1.05 3.37 -23.05
C SER A 687 2.16 4.35 -22.69
N VAL A 688 1.97 5.60 -23.10
CA VAL A 688 2.91 6.72 -22.91
C VAL A 688 3.23 6.96 -21.43
N PHE A 689 2.35 6.58 -20.51
CA PHE A 689 2.54 6.83 -19.08
C PHE A 689 3.37 5.76 -18.36
N ALA A 690 3.56 4.58 -18.97
CA ALA A 690 4.26 3.44 -18.37
C ALA A 690 5.73 3.31 -18.76
N VAL A 691 6.21 4.08 -19.75
CA VAL A 691 7.58 3.97 -20.24
C VAL A 691 8.51 4.78 -19.37
N GLU A 692 9.55 4.13 -18.83
CA GLU A 692 10.63 4.83 -18.15
C GLU A 692 11.49 5.59 -19.18
N PRO A 693 11.56 6.93 -19.11
CA PRO A 693 12.39 7.70 -20.03
C PRO A 693 13.88 7.43 -19.77
N PRO A 694 14.74 7.53 -20.80
CA PRO A 694 16.17 7.34 -20.64
C PRO A 694 16.73 8.38 -19.65
N VAL A 695 17.62 7.95 -18.77
CA VAL A 695 18.31 8.86 -17.82
C VAL A 695 19.60 9.46 -18.38
N ASP A 696 20.00 9.07 -19.60
CA ASP A 696 21.20 9.57 -20.26
C ASP A 696 21.02 11.04 -20.73
N PRO A 697 21.81 12.00 -20.19
CA PRO A 697 21.76 13.40 -20.60
C PRO A 697 22.07 13.62 -22.08
N ALA A 698 22.96 12.80 -22.69
CA ALA A 698 23.35 12.97 -24.10
C ALA A 698 22.16 12.73 -25.04
N VAL A 699 21.34 11.71 -24.74
CA VAL A 699 20.10 11.42 -25.47
C VAL A 699 19.16 12.63 -25.41
N TRP A 700 18.94 13.19 -24.22
CA TRP A 700 18.04 14.33 -24.04
C TRP A 700 18.51 15.61 -24.69
N ARG A 701 19.82 15.92 -24.68
CA ARG A 701 20.35 17.10 -25.37
C ARG A 701 20.13 17.04 -26.87
N ARG A 702 20.42 15.89 -27.48
CA ARG A 702 20.19 15.67 -28.92
C ARG A 702 18.71 15.84 -29.26
N LEU A 703 17.83 15.20 -28.49
CA LEU A 703 16.37 15.32 -28.66
C LEU A 703 15.90 16.77 -28.50
N TRP A 704 16.40 17.50 -27.51
CA TRP A 704 16.05 18.90 -27.29
C TRP A 704 16.55 19.80 -28.42
N GLN A 705 17.80 19.65 -28.87
CA GLN A 705 18.36 20.43 -29.97
C GLN A 705 17.54 20.28 -31.26
N GLN A 706 17.04 19.07 -31.55
CA GLN A 706 16.22 18.77 -32.72
C GLN A 706 14.78 19.32 -32.63
N HIS A 707 14.27 19.60 -31.43
CA HIS A 707 12.85 19.89 -31.23
C HIS A 707 12.54 21.20 -30.50
N GLN A 708 13.54 21.91 -29.96
CA GLN A 708 13.34 23.11 -29.14
C GLN A 708 12.54 24.22 -29.85
N GLU A 709 12.62 24.32 -31.17
CA GLU A 709 11.86 25.32 -31.95
C GLU A 709 10.34 25.14 -31.81
N LYS A 710 9.86 23.90 -31.65
CA LYS A 710 8.44 23.58 -31.40
C LYS A 710 7.95 24.14 -30.06
N PHE A 711 8.88 24.47 -29.16
CA PHE A 711 8.61 24.95 -27.82
C PHE A 711 9.01 26.42 -27.62
N ALA A 712 9.26 27.16 -28.72
CA ALA A 712 9.64 28.57 -28.67
C ALA A 712 8.57 29.46 -28.04
N GLU A 713 7.30 29.09 -28.17
CA GLU A 713 6.20 29.84 -27.58
C GLU A 713 6.10 29.61 -26.07
N PRO A 714 5.90 30.68 -25.26
CA PRO A 714 5.81 30.64 -23.81
C PRO A 714 4.48 30.05 -23.33
N ARG A 715 4.25 28.78 -23.63
CA ARG A 715 3.04 28.02 -23.30
C ARG A 715 3.37 26.93 -22.27
N ARG A 716 2.33 26.45 -21.60
CA ARG A 716 2.35 25.21 -20.85
C ARG A 716 2.23 24.03 -21.80
N TYR A 717 3.17 23.08 -21.72
CA TYR A 717 3.16 21.86 -22.51
C TYR A 717 2.89 20.63 -21.64
N ARG A 718 2.34 19.60 -22.29
CA ARG A 718 2.02 18.31 -21.71
C ARG A 718 2.24 17.24 -22.78
N PHE A 719 3.25 16.42 -22.58
CA PHE A 719 3.73 15.39 -23.51
C PHE A 719 3.92 15.94 -24.93
N GLY A 720 4.55 17.10 -25.06
CA GLY A 720 4.88 17.70 -26.36
C GLY A 720 3.76 18.53 -27.00
N ALA A 721 2.54 18.43 -26.49
CA ALA A 721 1.40 19.24 -26.96
C ALA A 721 1.15 20.43 -26.02
N PRO A 722 0.63 21.57 -26.53
CA PRO A 722 0.09 22.61 -25.66
C PRO A 722 -0.99 22.04 -24.73
N PHE A 723 -0.90 22.37 -23.44
CA PHE A 723 -1.79 21.86 -22.40
C PHE A 723 -3.27 22.14 -22.69
N SER A 724 -4.13 21.16 -22.38
CA SER A 724 -5.58 21.31 -22.38
C SER A 724 -6.20 20.49 -21.23
N PRO A 725 -7.36 20.90 -20.67
CA PRO A 725 -8.09 20.10 -19.68
C PRO A 725 -8.45 18.69 -20.15
N ALA A 726 -8.69 18.52 -21.46
CA ALA A 726 -8.96 17.22 -22.06
C ALA A 726 -7.76 16.27 -21.93
N ALA A 727 -6.53 16.77 -22.04
CA ALA A 727 -5.32 15.96 -21.81
C ALA A 727 -5.23 15.46 -20.37
N THR A 728 -5.58 16.29 -19.38
CA THR A 728 -5.64 15.87 -17.97
C THR A 728 -6.71 14.81 -17.74
N LEU A 729 -7.90 14.92 -18.36
CA LEU A 729 -8.94 13.89 -18.29
C LEU A 729 -8.48 12.56 -18.90
N ALA A 730 -7.87 12.61 -20.10
CA ALA A 730 -7.36 11.41 -20.76
C ALA A 730 -6.29 10.70 -19.90
N GLU A 731 -5.40 11.46 -19.25
CA GLU A 731 -4.44 10.90 -18.30
C GLU A 731 -5.13 10.36 -17.03
N ALA A 732 -6.21 10.97 -16.54
CA ALA A 732 -6.98 10.43 -15.42
C ALA A 732 -7.71 9.13 -15.77
N GLU A 733 -8.05 8.91 -17.04
CA GLU A 733 -8.70 7.69 -17.54
C GLU A 733 -7.69 6.60 -17.93
N ALA A 734 -6.42 6.96 -18.10
CA ALA A 734 -5.38 6.01 -18.46
C ALA A 734 -5.12 5.00 -17.35
N SER A 735 -5.11 3.72 -17.72
CA SER A 735 -5.04 2.58 -16.80
C SER A 735 -3.69 2.42 -16.12
N ASP A 736 -2.64 2.92 -16.74
CA ASP A 736 -1.22 2.70 -16.41
C ASP A 736 -0.58 3.90 -15.71
N VAL A 737 -1.33 4.97 -15.47
CA VAL A 737 -0.85 6.12 -14.71
C VAL A 737 -0.60 5.70 -13.27
N SER A 738 0.65 5.89 -12.82
CA SER A 738 1.04 5.61 -11.43
C SER A 738 0.17 6.39 -10.42
N THR A 739 -0.03 5.82 -9.23
CA THR A 739 -0.84 6.46 -8.17
C THR A 739 -0.34 7.85 -7.79
N VAL A 740 0.99 8.04 -7.74
CA VAL A 740 1.61 9.34 -7.46
C VAL A 740 1.29 10.38 -8.55
N ALA A 741 1.39 9.99 -9.82
CA ALA A 741 1.00 10.88 -10.92
C ALA A 741 -0.51 11.16 -10.89
N ARG A 742 -1.32 10.13 -10.66
CA ARG A 742 -2.79 10.21 -10.57
C ARG A 742 -3.25 11.21 -9.52
N ARG A 743 -2.64 11.23 -8.32
CA ARG A 743 -2.93 12.25 -7.28
C ARG A 743 -2.76 13.68 -7.80
N SER A 744 -1.73 13.92 -8.62
CA SER A 744 -1.48 15.22 -9.22
C SER A 744 -2.45 15.54 -10.37
N VAL A 745 -2.82 14.54 -11.19
CA VAL A 745 -3.89 14.66 -12.20
C VAL A 745 -5.20 15.05 -11.54
N LEU A 746 -5.60 14.36 -10.47
CA LEU A 746 -6.86 14.60 -9.79
C LEU A 746 -6.88 15.96 -9.07
N LEU A 747 -5.76 16.38 -8.47
CA LEU A 747 -5.62 17.75 -7.98
C LEU A 747 -5.79 18.77 -9.13
N GLU A 748 -5.17 18.54 -10.28
CA GLU A 748 -5.30 19.42 -11.44
C GLU A 748 -6.75 19.55 -11.90
N LEU A 749 -7.49 18.44 -11.99
CA LEU A 749 -8.92 18.45 -12.30
C LEU A 749 -9.73 19.20 -11.24
N ALA A 750 -9.39 19.06 -9.96
CA ALA A 750 -10.03 19.83 -8.87
C ALA A 750 -9.82 21.34 -9.02
N VAL A 751 -8.61 21.76 -9.39
CA VAL A 751 -8.28 23.17 -9.66
C VAL A 751 -8.98 23.71 -10.91
N LEU A 752 -8.90 22.98 -12.02
CA LEU A 752 -9.54 23.35 -13.29
C LEU A 752 -11.05 23.48 -13.16
N SER A 753 -11.67 22.61 -12.36
CA SER A 753 -13.11 22.60 -12.10
C SER A 753 -13.56 23.52 -10.95
N ARG A 754 -12.61 24.19 -10.27
CA ARG A 754 -12.86 25.09 -9.11
C ARG A 754 -13.69 24.43 -8.01
N GLY A 755 -13.33 23.19 -7.67
CA GLY A 755 -14.00 22.40 -6.64
C GLY A 755 -15.28 21.71 -7.08
N ALA A 756 -15.63 21.74 -8.38
CA ALA A 756 -16.73 20.92 -8.89
C ALA A 756 -16.35 19.44 -8.99
N SER A 757 -15.10 19.13 -9.35
CA SER A 757 -14.55 17.78 -9.22
C SER A 757 -14.43 17.41 -7.75
N ARG A 758 -14.85 16.19 -7.45
CA ARG A 758 -14.75 15.60 -6.11
C ARG A 758 -13.97 14.28 -6.15
N LEU A 759 -13.25 14.03 -7.24
CA LEU A 759 -12.51 12.80 -7.46
C LEU A 759 -11.51 12.57 -6.34
N GLU A 760 -11.62 11.40 -5.72
CA GLU A 760 -10.69 10.94 -4.69
C GLU A 760 -9.92 9.74 -5.27
N PRO A 761 -8.56 9.76 -5.24
CA PRO A 761 -7.74 8.68 -5.83
C PRO A 761 -8.10 7.29 -5.31
N HIS A 762 -8.54 7.22 -4.05
CA HIS A 762 -8.88 6.01 -3.33
C HIS A 762 -10.39 5.69 -3.33
N ASP A 763 -11.21 6.37 -4.14
CA ASP A 763 -12.63 6.01 -4.25
C ASP A 763 -12.84 4.78 -5.15
N TRP A 764 -14.04 4.19 -5.14
CA TRP A 764 -14.42 3.13 -6.07
C TRP A 764 -14.18 3.55 -7.52
N VAL A 765 -13.52 2.70 -8.31
CA VAL A 765 -13.21 2.95 -9.73
C VAL A 765 -14.48 3.33 -10.50
N ALA A 766 -15.61 2.67 -10.21
CA ALA A 766 -16.89 2.99 -10.82
C ALA A 766 -17.37 4.43 -10.53
N ARG A 767 -17.20 4.91 -9.28
CA ARG A 767 -17.53 6.31 -8.91
C ARG A 767 -16.58 7.29 -9.60
N GLN A 768 -15.28 6.98 -9.61
CA GLN A 768 -14.28 7.80 -10.31
C GLN A 768 -14.62 7.95 -11.81
N ARG A 769 -14.94 6.86 -12.51
CA ARG A 769 -15.31 6.90 -13.94
C ARG A 769 -16.57 7.73 -14.20
N ALA A 770 -17.59 7.58 -13.37
CA ALA A 770 -18.82 8.35 -13.50
C ALA A 770 -18.56 9.87 -13.38
N GLU A 771 -17.67 10.26 -12.46
CA GLU A 771 -17.29 11.65 -12.26
C GLU A 771 -16.37 12.21 -13.34
N LEU A 772 -15.42 11.40 -13.82
CA LEU A 772 -14.60 11.77 -14.97
C LEU A 772 -15.50 12.03 -16.19
N GLY A 773 -16.51 11.19 -16.44
CA GLY A 773 -17.50 11.42 -17.48
C GLY A 773 -18.32 12.71 -17.29
N ALA A 774 -18.73 13.01 -16.05
CA ALA A 774 -19.44 14.26 -15.75
C ALA A 774 -18.55 15.50 -15.95
N LEU A 775 -17.27 15.43 -15.57
CA LEU A 775 -16.30 16.51 -15.80
C LEU A 775 -15.99 16.69 -17.29
N ALA A 776 -15.90 15.60 -18.05
CA ALA A 776 -15.72 15.66 -19.49
C ALA A 776 -16.88 16.39 -20.19
N GLU A 777 -18.11 16.15 -19.77
CA GLU A 777 -19.27 16.91 -20.24
C GLU A 777 -19.18 18.38 -19.83
N GLN A 778 -18.83 18.67 -18.57
CA GLN A 778 -18.67 20.04 -18.09
C GLN A 778 -17.62 20.82 -18.89
N PHE A 779 -16.46 20.22 -19.20
CA PHE A 779 -15.41 20.87 -19.98
C PHE A 779 -15.77 21.03 -21.45
N ARG A 780 -16.59 20.14 -22.02
CA ARG A 780 -17.13 20.32 -23.38
C ARG A 780 -18.12 21.48 -23.47
N GLN A 781 -18.90 21.71 -22.41
CA GLN A 781 -19.86 22.82 -22.33
C GLN A 781 -19.22 24.16 -21.94
N ALA A 782 -18.05 24.14 -21.30
CA ALA A 782 -17.34 25.34 -20.91
C ALA A 782 -16.77 26.08 -22.14
N PRO A 783 -16.58 27.42 -22.07
CA PRO A 783 -15.86 28.15 -23.10
C PRO A 783 -14.50 27.52 -23.40
N ALA A 784 -14.11 27.50 -24.67
CA ALA A 784 -12.87 26.87 -25.12
C ALA A 784 -11.68 27.33 -24.26
N TYR A 785 -11.02 26.36 -23.63
CA TYR A 785 -9.83 26.63 -22.83
C TYR A 785 -8.67 26.95 -23.78
N PRO A 786 -8.02 28.12 -23.69
CA PRO A 786 -6.92 28.46 -24.59
C PRO A 786 -5.78 27.45 -24.46
N ALA A 787 -5.34 26.91 -25.58
CA ALA A 787 -4.29 25.90 -25.63
C ALA A 787 -2.99 26.43 -24.99
N GLY A 788 -2.40 25.65 -24.10
CA GLY A 788 -1.14 25.99 -23.42
C GLY A 788 -1.26 27.02 -22.30
N ARG A 789 -2.47 27.31 -21.82
CA ARG A 789 -2.70 28.18 -20.67
C ARG A 789 -2.44 27.44 -19.35
N TRP A 790 -1.91 28.15 -18.36
CA TRP A 790 -1.76 27.63 -16.99
C TRP A 790 -3.09 27.60 -16.24
N ALA A 791 -3.30 26.58 -15.41
CA ALA A 791 -4.52 26.38 -14.63
C ALA A 791 -4.87 27.60 -13.73
N GLY A 792 -3.85 28.21 -13.11
CA GLY A 792 -4.02 29.39 -12.25
C GLY A 792 -4.35 30.69 -12.98
N ALA A 793 -4.09 30.77 -14.29
CA ALA A 793 -4.34 31.98 -15.06
C ALA A 793 -5.86 32.16 -15.27
N ARG A 794 -6.50 33.02 -14.47
CA ARG A 794 -7.95 33.31 -14.52
C ARG A 794 -8.46 33.53 -15.94
N ALA A 795 -9.42 32.73 -16.40
CA ALA A 795 -10.26 33.11 -17.54
C ALA A 795 -10.74 34.56 -17.34
N PRO A 796 -10.49 35.45 -18.33
CA PRO A 796 -10.79 36.87 -18.19
C PRO A 796 -12.27 37.15 -17.90
#